data_AF-I4BRF9-F1
#
_entry.id   AF-I4BRF9-F1
#
_cell.length_a   1.000
_cell.length_b   1.000
_cell.length_c   1.000
_cell.angle_alpha   90.00
_cell.angle_beta   90.00
_cell.angle_gamma   90.00
#
_symmetry.space_group_name_H-M   'P 1'
#
loop_
_entity.id
_entity.type
_entity.pdbx_description
1 polymer ?
#
loop_
_entity_poly.entity_id
_entity_poly.type
_entity_poly.pdbx_seq_one_letter_code
_entity_poly.pdbx_strand_id
1 'polypeptide(L)'
;MPEGDTVYALARRLDTVLRGRALARGELRVPAHATADLAGLVVLGHDTHGKHLLTRLSDGLTLHTHLRMSGSWTISAAGRWLPRAVMPDVRVVLRTDGPAAYGVRLPVVELLRTRDESQAVGHLGPDPLRADWDLAEAARRVREQQDRPLAAALLDQRCVAGFGNLWANELCFLRGHSPWTPVADVDVTALLELGARALRHSATVPGAMQVTTGVRRKGEQHWVAGRAGRPCLRCGTTIRVVAEVPNDPERGAPGGVRSANPAPLRRDTVCMRTVADTGFLMTSVVIVGSGFTGFECARRLARLMRRKDAAVDITIISPVDYMLYTPLLPDVAGGVVDGRFVTIPLANALRGVQHVRGRVESVDFDGHTLCYTDPEDRSRRLTWDRLVLTPGSVTRLFDIPGLATYARGLKSPAEALYLRDHVLEQFELAAIDDDRQRIAARRTVVIVGASYSGTELAAQLRALADAAADQMGFDAGAVRFLLLDMADQVMPEVGEKLGSAAMQVLRERGIDVRLGTTLKEVHADHVILSDDSRVDTHTVAWVTGVTGAPLIEGLGLATEKGRVKVDADLHVPGHPDVFAAGDAAAVPDLTKPGKITPPTAQHATRQGKVLAHNVAASLGFGTKKRYKHKDMGLVVDLGPRYAVANPLNVHLSGLPAKFVTRAYHLYAIPRFVNRWAVSLAYLTDAFFARSVVSMGLSTQEDAQFSTSEGIPMPKAN
;
A
#
# COMPACT_ATOMS: atom_id res chain seq x y z
N MET A 1 -15.73 27.33 -14.39
CA MET A 1 -17.09 27.66 -13.92
C MET A 1 -17.44 26.51 -13.00
N PRO A 2 -17.98 26.73 -11.80
CA PRO A 2 -18.26 25.62 -10.92
C PRO A 2 -19.21 24.64 -11.59
N GLU A 3 -19.00 23.38 -11.26
CA GLU A 3 -19.86 22.26 -11.64
C GLU A 3 -21.11 22.27 -10.74
N GLY A 4 -22.19 21.60 -11.16
CA GLY A 4 -23.44 21.55 -10.39
C GLY A 4 -23.25 20.98 -8.98
N ASP A 5 -22.42 19.95 -8.83
CA ASP A 5 -22.06 19.36 -7.52
C ASP A 5 -21.39 20.37 -6.57
N THR A 6 -20.60 21.29 -7.10
CA THR A 6 -19.94 22.35 -6.34
C THR A 6 -20.96 23.35 -5.81
N VAL A 7 -21.93 23.73 -6.65
CA VAL A 7 -23.00 24.67 -6.28
C VAL A 7 -23.96 24.03 -5.28
N TYR A 8 -24.30 22.76 -5.48
CA TYR A 8 -25.11 21.98 -4.54
C TYR A 8 -24.43 21.86 -3.16
N ALA A 9 -23.15 21.47 -3.12
CA ALA A 9 -22.41 21.37 -1.86
C ALA A 9 -22.29 22.73 -1.16
N LEU A 10 -22.13 23.81 -1.94
CA LEU A 10 -22.18 25.17 -1.41
C LEU A 10 -23.56 25.50 -0.81
N ALA A 11 -24.66 25.18 -1.50
CA ALA A 11 -26.02 25.40 -1.00
C ALA A 11 -26.24 24.70 0.35
N ARG A 12 -25.86 23.42 0.46
CA ARG A 12 -25.92 22.67 1.72
C ARG A 12 -25.06 23.30 2.82
N ARG A 13 -23.86 23.79 2.48
CA ARG A 13 -22.99 24.49 3.44
C ARG A 13 -23.62 25.81 3.91
N LEU A 14 -24.24 26.58 3.03
CA LEU A 14 -24.96 27.81 3.38
C LEU A 14 -26.19 27.50 4.25
N ASP A 15 -26.91 26.42 3.97
CA ASP A 15 -28.05 25.99 4.78
C ASP A 15 -27.67 25.70 6.24
N THR A 16 -26.48 25.14 6.50
CA THR A 16 -26.02 24.92 7.89
C THR A 16 -25.91 26.19 8.72
N VAL A 17 -25.86 27.35 8.05
CA VAL A 17 -25.55 28.65 8.64
C VAL A 17 -26.75 29.59 8.60
N LEU A 18 -27.48 29.61 7.49
CA LEU A 18 -28.50 30.63 7.21
C LEU A 18 -29.94 30.09 7.31
N ARG A 19 -30.17 28.80 7.04
CA ARG A 19 -31.53 28.26 6.92
C ARG A 19 -32.31 28.42 8.22
N GLY A 20 -33.52 28.96 8.12
CA GLY A 20 -34.42 29.23 9.24
C GLY A 20 -34.05 30.46 10.08
N ARG A 21 -33.01 31.22 9.71
CA ARG A 21 -32.57 32.39 10.48
C ARG A 21 -33.01 33.70 9.83
N ALA A 22 -33.37 34.66 10.67
CA ALA A 22 -33.59 36.04 10.26
C ALA A 22 -32.25 36.74 9.98
N LEU A 23 -32.22 37.55 8.92
CA LEU A 23 -31.06 38.36 8.58
C LEU A 23 -31.02 39.60 9.47
N ALA A 24 -30.02 39.69 10.34
CA ALA A 24 -29.70 40.92 11.07
C ALA A 24 -29.18 42.02 10.11
N ARG A 25 -28.56 41.62 8.98
CA ARG A 25 -28.15 42.53 7.90
C ARG A 25 -28.12 41.77 6.58
N GLY A 26 -28.76 42.31 5.56
CA GLY A 26 -28.83 41.72 4.24
C GLY A 26 -28.59 42.75 3.14
N GLU A 27 -27.40 42.80 2.55
CA GLU A 27 -27.00 43.83 1.57
C GLU A 27 -26.64 43.24 0.22
N LEU A 28 -27.10 43.89 -0.84
CA LEU A 28 -26.69 43.61 -2.22
C LEU A 28 -25.84 44.78 -2.73
N ARG A 29 -24.55 44.54 -2.95
CA ARG A 29 -23.57 45.54 -3.40
C ARG A 29 -23.36 45.47 -4.90
N VAL A 30 -24.48 45.48 -5.62
CA VAL A 30 -24.54 45.55 -7.09
C VAL A 30 -25.45 46.70 -7.49
N PRO A 31 -25.10 47.52 -8.52
CA PRO A 31 -25.88 48.71 -8.85
C PRO A 31 -27.38 48.46 -9.05
N ALA A 32 -27.75 47.33 -9.65
CA ALA A 32 -29.15 46.96 -9.92
C ALA A 32 -30.01 46.77 -8.65
N HIS A 33 -29.38 46.48 -7.50
CA HIS A 33 -30.08 46.16 -6.25
C HIS A 33 -29.47 46.86 -5.03
N ALA A 34 -28.75 47.96 -5.23
CA ALA A 34 -28.00 48.65 -4.17
C ALA A 34 -28.89 49.19 -3.03
N THR A 35 -30.17 49.44 -3.30
CA THR A 35 -31.16 49.93 -2.34
C THR A 35 -32.02 48.83 -1.73
N ALA A 36 -31.85 47.57 -2.16
CA ALA A 36 -32.57 46.44 -1.58
C ALA A 36 -31.99 46.13 -0.19
N ASP A 37 -32.83 46.17 0.84
CA ASP A 37 -32.48 45.74 2.19
C ASP A 37 -33.21 44.44 2.50
N LEU A 38 -32.44 43.40 2.79
CA LEU A 38 -32.96 42.08 3.14
C LEU A 38 -32.97 41.84 4.65
N ALA A 39 -32.67 42.85 5.47
CA ALA A 39 -32.74 42.75 6.93
C ALA A 39 -34.15 42.40 7.41
N GLY A 40 -34.24 41.59 8.47
CA GLY A 40 -35.49 41.06 9.02
C GLY A 40 -36.06 39.84 8.29
N LEU A 41 -35.69 39.62 7.02
CA LEU A 41 -36.17 38.47 6.25
C LEU A 41 -35.54 37.16 6.75
N VAL A 42 -36.33 36.08 6.77
CA VAL A 42 -35.87 34.73 7.12
C VAL A 42 -35.42 33.99 5.87
N VAL A 43 -34.23 33.40 5.90
CA VAL A 43 -33.75 32.54 4.81
C VAL A 43 -34.42 31.17 4.92
N LEU A 44 -35.31 30.85 4.00
CA LEU A 44 -36.07 29.59 4.00
C LEU A 44 -35.21 28.38 3.61
N GLY A 45 -34.21 28.62 2.77
CA GLY A 45 -33.22 27.62 2.35
C GLY A 45 -32.60 27.96 0.99
N HIS A 46 -31.65 27.11 0.59
CA HIS A 46 -30.93 27.22 -0.67
C HIS A 46 -31.32 26.06 -1.59
N ASP A 47 -31.81 26.38 -2.79
CA ASP A 47 -32.08 25.42 -3.86
C ASP A 47 -31.05 25.61 -4.99
N THR A 48 -30.92 24.60 -5.84
CA THR A 48 -30.03 24.63 -7.01
C THR A 48 -30.73 24.08 -8.25
N HIS A 49 -30.40 24.66 -9.41
CA HIS A 49 -30.71 24.09 -10.71
C HIS A 49 -29.47 24.24 -11.61
N GLY A 50 -28.80 23.13 -11.85
CA GLY A 50 -27.49 23.08 -12.48
C GLY A 50 -26.46 23.88 -11.71
N LYS A 51 -25.97 24.96 -12.31
CA LYS A 51 -24.90 25.81 -11.74
C LYS A 51 -25.43 27.10 -11.11
N HIS A 52 -26.75 27.19 -10.94
CA HIS A 52 -27.45 28.34 -10.35
C HIS A 52 -27.76 28.06 -8.88
N LEU A 53 -27.56 29.07 -8.03
CA LEU A 53 -27.90 29.05 -6.61
C LEU A 53 -29.09 29.97 -6.35
N LEU A 54 -30.14 29.44 -5.73
CA LEU A 54 -31.38 30.13 -5.40
C LEU A 54 -31.54 30.19 -3.88
N THR A 55 -31.39 31.37 -3.28
CA THR A 55 -31.63 31.58 -1.85
C THR A 55 -33.03 32.15 -1.66
N ARG A 56 -33.97 31.36 -1.14
CA ARG A 56 -35.37 31.77 -0.94
C ARG A 56 -35.57 32.47 0.41
N LEU A 57 -36.33 33.55 0.42
CA LEU A 57 -36.58 34.42 1.57
C LEU A 57 -38.07 34.40 1.96
N SER A 58 -38.38 34.73 3.21
CA SER A 58 -39.74 34.63 3.78
C SER A 58 -40.78 35.58 3.19
N ASP A 59 -40.37 36.61 2.47
CA ASP A 59 -41.23 37.59 1.80
C ASP A 59 -41.61 37.19 0.36
N GLY A 60 -41.23 35.98 -0.08
CA GLY A 60 -41.48 35.52 -1.43
C GLY A 60 -40.50 36.08 -2.46
N LEU A 61 -39.33 36.57 -2.02
CA LEU A 61 -38.19 36.86 -2.88
C LEU A 61 -37.20 35.69 -2.92
N THR A 62 -36.51 35.58 -4.05
CA THR A 62 -35.40 34.67 -4.26
C THR A 62 -34.18 35.47 -4.72
N LEU A 63 -33.10 35.36 -3.95
CA LEU A 63 -31.79 35.84 -4.37
C LEU A 63 -31.16 34.76 -5.27
N HIS A 64 -31.12 35.04 -6.57
CA HIS A 64 -30.44 34.24 -7.57
C HIS A 64 -28.98 34.69 -7.70
N THR A 65 -28.04 33.76 -7.50
CA THR A 65 -26.63 34.02 -7.75
C THR A 65 -26.00 32.96 -8.63
N HIS A 66 -25.06 33.39 -9.47
CA HIS A 66 -24.28 32.50 -10.30
C HIS A 66 -22.80 32.89 -10.26
N LEU A 67 -21.95 31.97 -9.80
CA LEU A 67 -20.54 32.23 -9.47
C LEU A 67 -19.67 32.50 -10.71
N ARG A 68 -20.06 31.99 -11.88
CA ARG A 68 -19.27 32.00 -13.13
C ARG A 68 -17.81 31.57 -12.87
N MET A 69 -16.80 32.37 -13.22
CA MET A 69 -15.38 31.98 -13.07
C MET A 69 -14.70 32.52 -11.83
N SER A 70 -15.21 33.62 -11.26
CA SER A 70 -14.52 34.43 -10.25
C SER A 70 -15.25 34.51 -8.92
N GLY A 71 -16.54 34.18 -8.92
CA GLY A 71 -17.42 34.30 -7.77
C GLY A 71 -17.22 33.18 -6.77
N SER A 72 -17.37 33.50 -5.50
CA SER A 72 -17.36 32.53 -4.41
C SER A 72 -18.25 32.99 -3.26
N TRP A 73 -18.57 32.06 -2.37
CA TRP A 73 -19.26 32.34 -1.12
C TRP A 73 -18.37 31.96 0.05
N THR A 74 -18.26 32.84 1.03
CA THR A 74 -17.44 32.63 2.23
C THR A 74 -18.31 32.79 3.48
N ILE A 75 -18.17 31.87 4.41
CA ILE A 75 -18.86 31.90 5.71
C ILE A 75 -17.88 32.40 6.77
N SER A 76 -18.30 33.34 7.61
CA SER A 76 -17.57 33.77 8.80
C SER A 76 -18.32 33.41 10.08
N ALA A 77 -17.56 33.25 11.17
CA ALA A 77 -18.09 33.08 12.51
C ALA A 77 -18.80 34.35 13.01
N ALA A 78 -19.58 34.20 14.07
CA ALA A 78 -20.33 35.30 14.67
C ALA A 78 -19.46 36.53 14.98
N GLY A 79 -19.96 37.71 14.64
CA GLY A 79 -19.26 38.98 14.84
C GLY A 79 -18.05 39.24 13.93
N ARG A 80 -17.58 38.26 13.15
CA ARG A 80 -16.39 38.42 12.29
C ARG A 80 -16.74 38.92 10.90
N TRP A 81 -16.00 39.94 10.46
CA TRP A 81 -16.02 40.44 9.08
C TRP A 81 -14.91 39.80 8.24
N LEU A 82 -15.07 39.81 6.92
CA LEU A 82 -13.98 39.48 6.01
C LEU A 82 -12.86 40.54 6.11
N PRO A 83 -11.60 40.18 5.77
CA PRO A 83 -10.50 41.13 5.75
C PRO A 83 -10.82 42.37 4.90
N ARG A 84 -10.38 43.55 5.36
CA ARG A 84 -10.64 44.83 4.67
C ARG A 84 -10.21 44.82 3.19
N ALA A 85 -9.16 44.08 2.84
CA ALA A 85 -8.70 43.93 1.47
C ALA A 85 -9.69 43.20 0.54
N VAL A 86 -10.55 42.33 1.08
CA VAL A 86 -11.56 41.57 0.32
C VAL A 86 -12.90 42.29 0.30
N MET A 87 -13.15 43.19 1.25
CA MET A 87 -14.42 43.92 1.38
C MET A 87 -14.88 44.66 0.10
N PRO A 88 -14.00 45.29 -0.70
CA PRO A 88 -14.38 45.92 -1.98
C PRO A 88 -14.92 44.93 -3.02
N ASP A 89 -14.55 43.66 -2.92
CA ASP A 89 -14.97 42.59 -3.82
C ASP A 89 -16.29 41.94 -3.39
N VAL A 90 -16.82 42.28 -2.21
CA VAL A 90 -18.08 41.72 -1.71
C VAL A 90 -19.25 42.29 -2.52
N ARG A 91 -20.13 41.40 -3.00
CA ARG A 91 -21.35 41.70 -3.76
C ARG A 91 -22.62 41.34 -3.00
N VAL A 92 -22.55 40.42 -2.06
CA VAL A 92 -23.68 40.05 -1.20
C VAL A 92 -23.21 39.88 0.25
N VAL A 93 -23.97 40.41 1.20
CA VAL A 93 -23.78 40.20 2.63
C VAL A 93 -25.07 39.64 3.21
N LEU A 94 -25.04 38.43 3.76
CA LEU A 94 -26.14 37.83 4.50
C LEU A 94 -25.66 37.51 5.91
N ARG A 95 -26.05 38.33 6.88
CA ARG A 95 -25.60 38.21 8.26
C ARG A 95 -26.78 37.95 9.18
N THR A 96 -26.63 36.95 10.04
CA THR A 96 -27.60 36.61 11.09
C THR A 96 -27.13 37.17 12.44
N ASP A 97 -27.87 36.88 13.51
CA ASP A 97 -27.46 37.10 14.90
C ASP A 97 -26.18 36.33 15.30
N GLY A 98 -25.88 35.24 14.60
CA GLY A 98 -24.65 34.48 14.71
C GLY A 98 -23.77 34.63 13.46
N PRO A 99 -23.55 33.55 12.70
CA PRO A 99 -22.64 33.54 11.56
C PRO A 99 -23.14 34.36 10.37
N ALA A 100 -22.22 34.70 9.46
CA ALA A 100 -22.51 35.47 8.25
C ALA A 100 -21.97 34.76 7.00
N ALA A 101 -22.61 35.01 5.86
CA ALA A 101 -22.18 34.57 4.55
C ALA A 101 -21.96 35.78 3.62
N TYR A 102 -20.89 35.73 2.85
CA TYR A 102 -20.47 36.80 1.95
C TYR A 102 -20.28 36.25 0.55
N GLY A 103 -21.02 36.81 -0.41
CA GLY A 103 -20.80 36.59 -1.82
C GLY A 103 -19.70 37.51 -2.34
N VAL A 104 -18.57 36.95 -2.75
CA VAL A 104 -17.36 37.68 -3.18
C VAL A 104 -17.20 37.56 -4.69
N ARG A 105 -17.03 38.68 -5.39
CA ARG A 105 -16.89 38.78 -6.86
C ARG A 105 -17.96 38.02 -7.64
N LEU A 106 -19.18 37.96 -7.12
CA LEU A 106 -20.32 37.32 -7.77
C LEU A 106 -20.71 38.11 -9.02
N PRO A 107 -20.59 37.54 -10.23
CA PRO A 107 -20.91 38.28 -11.45
C PRO A 107 -22.40 38.37 -11.73
N VAL A 108 -23.20 37.45 -11.21
CA VAL A 108 -24.66 37.45 -11.29
C VAL A 108 -25.20 37.49 -9.88
N VAL A 109 -25.96 38.54 -9.59
CA VAL A 109 -26.69 38.77 -8.34
C VAL A 109 -28.00 39.41 -8.75
N GLU A 110 -29.08 38.64 -8.69
CA GLU A 110 -30.41 39.04 -9.12
C GLU A 110 -31.40 38.78 -7.98
N LEU A 111 -32.33 39.70 -7.78
CA LEU A 111 -33.42 39.53 -6.83
C LEU A 111 -34.72 39.36 -7.62
N LEU A 112 -35.32 38.18 -7.49
CA LEU A 112 -36.52 37.77 -8.23
C LEU A 112 -37.66 37.54 -7.24
N ARG A 113 -38.92 37.61 -7.70
CA ARG A 113 -40.00 36.97 -6.93
C ARG A 113 -39.85 35.47 -7.06
N THR A 114 -40.11 34.71 -6.00
CA THR A 114 -39.94 33.24 -6.00
C THR A 114 -40.78 32.57 -7.09
N ARG A 115 -41.98 33.10 -7.39
CA ARG A 115 -42.82 32.62 -8.50
C ARG A 115 -42.23 32.86 -9.89
N ASP A 116 -41.28 33.78 -10.01
CA ASP A 116 -40.62 34.19 -11.26
C ASP A 116 -39.24 33.51 -11.42
N GLU A 117 -38.87 32.55 -10.56
CA GLU A 117 -37.59 31.80 -10.65
C GLU A 117 -37.38 31.15 -12.02
N SER A 118 -38.46 30.73 -12.69
CA SER A 118 -38.42 30.15 -14.03
C SER A 118 -37.84 31.09 -15.10
N GLN A 119 -37.84 32.40 -14.87
CA GLN A 119 -37.16 33.35 -15.78
C GLN A 119 -35.64 33.16 -15.75
N ALA A 120 -35.08 32.78 -14.61
CA ALA A 120 -33.64 32.56 -14.46
C ALA A 120 -33.21 31.13 -14.80
N VAL A 121 -34.02 30.12 -14.48
CA VAL A 121 -33.62 28.70 -14.60
C VAL A 121 -34.55 27.84 -15.44
N GLY A 122 -35.71 28.33 -15.87
CA GLY A 122 -36.72 27.53 -16.57
C GLY A 122 -36.32 27.04 -17.96
N HIS A 123 -35.31 27.67 -18.58
CA HIS A 123 -34.73 27.23 -19.84
C HIS A 123 -33.75 26.05 -19.67
N LEU A 124 -33.36 25.70 -18.44
CA LEU A 124 -32.38 24.65 -18.16
C LEU A 124 -32.97 23.25 -18.36
N GLY A 125 -32.10 22.30 -18.66
CA GLY A 125 -32.41 20.87 -18.72
C GLY A 125 -32.68 20.27 -17.35
N PRO A 126 -33.11 19.00 -17.29
CA PRO A 126 -33.17 18.26 -16.04
C PRO A 126 -31.81 18.29 -15.31
N ASP A 127 -31.83 18.37 -13.97
CA ASP A 127 -30.63 18.38 -13.13
C ASP A 127 -30.54 17.09 -12.31
N PRO A 128 -29.45 16.30 -12.43
CA PRO A 128 -29.32 15.04 -11.69
C PRO A 128 -29.36 15.16 -10.17
N LEU A 129 -29.10 16.33 -9.59
CA LEU A 129 -29.10 16.55 -8.15
C LEU A 129 -30.46 16.97 -7.58
N ARG A 130 -31.44 17.26 -8.44
CA ARG A 130 -32.79 17.63 -8.00
C ARG A 130 -33.70 16.41 -7.90
N ALA A 131 -34.76 16.55 -7.10
CA ALA A 131 -35.76 15.50 -6.89
C ALA A 131 -36.60 15.23 -8.15
N ASP A 132 -36.75 16.22 -9.02
CA ASP A 132 -37.44 16.16 -10.31
C ASP A 132 -36.53 15.71 -11.47
N TRP A 133 -35.43 14.99 -11.17
CA TRP A 133 -34.54 14.45 -12.21
C TRP A 133 -35.27 13.49 -13.15
N ASP A 134 -35.42 13.92 -14.40
CA ASP A 134 -35.96 13.12 -15.49
C ASP A 134 -34.85 12.71 -16.48
N LEU A 135 -34.41 11.45 -16.35
CA LEU A 135 -33.41 10.86 -17.24
C LEU A 135 -33.92 10.75 -18.68
N ALA A 136 -35.20 10.44 -18.88
CA ALA A 136 -35.76 10.23 -20.21
C ALA A 136 -35.82 11.55 -20.98
N GLU A 137 -36.26 12.63 -20.33
CA GLU A 137 -36.27 13.96 -20.92
C GLU A 137 -34.85 14.47 -21.20
N ALA A 138 -33.90 14.30 -20.27
CA ALA A 138 -32.50 14.66 -20.51
C ALA A 138 -31.92 13.88 -21.70
N ALA A 139 -32.18 12.58 -21.79
CA ALA A 139 -31.72 11.75 -22.89
C ALA A 139 -32.37 12.15 -24.23
N ARG A 140 -33.67 12.51 -24.24
CA ARG A 140 -34.35 13.04 -25.42
C ARG A 140 -33.66 14.30 -25.93
N ARG A 141 -33.46 15.30 -25.07
CA ARG A 141 -32.82 16.58 -25.45
C ARG A 141 -31.39 16.40 -25.95
N VAL A 142 -30.61 15.51 -25.31
CA VAL A 142 -29.25 15.20 -25.79
C VAL A 142 -29.30 14.50 -27.14
N ARG A 143 -30.16 13.49 -27.34
CA ARG A 143 -30.30 12.79 -28.64
C ARG A 143 -30.73 13.71 -29.78
N GLU A 144 -31.53 14.75 -29.52
CA GLU A 144 -31.89 15.76 -30.52
C GLU A 144 -30.68 16.55 -31.06
N GLN A 145 -29.55 16.54 -30.33
CA GLN A 145 -28.28 17.11 -30.77
C GLN A 145 -27.41 16.09 -31.55
N GLN A 146 -28.03 15.15 -32.27
CA GLN A 146 -27.39 13.97 -32.88
C GLN A 146 -26.09 14.26 -33.65
N ASP A 147 -26.03 15.37 -34.39
CA ASP A 147 -24.89 15.74 -35.24
C ASP A 147 -23.81 16.55 -34.51
N ARG A 148 -24.08 17.00 -33.28
CA ARG A 148 -23.12 17.79 -32.50
C ARG A 148 -22.10 16.88 -31.80
N PRO A 149 -20.88 17.38 -31.56
CA PRO A 149 -19.91 16.76 -30.65
C PRO A 149 -20.53 16.45 -29.28
N LEU A 150 -20.27 15.25 -28.75
CA LEU A 150 -20.78 14.80 -27.47
C LEU A 150 -20.52 15.79 -26.33
N ALA A 151 -19.30 16.32 -26.23
CA ALA A 151 -18.97 17.28 -25.17
C ALA A 151 -19.73 18.60 -25.31
N ALA A 152 -20.01 19.05 -26.54
CA ALA A 152 -20.82 20.26 -26.75
C ALA A 152 -22.27 20.05 -26.31
N ALA A 153 -22.85 18.88 -26.60
CA ALA A 153 -24.20 18.54 -26.15
C ALA A 153 -24.29 18.39 -24.62
N LEU A 154 -23.26 17.79 -23.97
CA LEU A 154 -23.19 17.70 -22.51
C LEU A 154 -22.97 19.04 -21.81
N LEU A 155 -22.33 20.01 -22.47
CA LEU A 155 -22.10 21.36 -21.95
C LEU A 155 -23.29 22.29 -22.18
N ASP A 156 -24.20 21.96 -23.09
CA ASP A 156 -25.44 22.71 -23.31
C ASP A 156 -26.39 22.52 -22.11
N GLN A 157 -26.48 23.55 -21.27
CA GLN A 157 -27.25 23.47 -20.02
C GLN A 157 -28.77 23.34 -20.25
N ARG A 158 -29.26 23.51 -21.48
CA ARG A 158 -30.67 23.25 -21.84
C ARG A 158 -30.95 21.77 -22.05
N CYS A 159 -29.93 20.98 -22.39
CA CYS A 159 -30.03 19.53 -22.56
C CYS A 159 -29.98 18.82 -21.20
N VAL A 160 -28.94 19.09 -20.43
CA VAL A 160 -28.75 18.56 -19.07
C VAL A 160 -28.05 19.61 -18.21
N ALA A 161 -28.67 19.97 -17.09
CA ALA A 161 -28.14 21.01 -16.24
C ALA A 161 -27.07 20.43 -15.29
N GLY A 162 -26.05 21.24 -14.98
CA GLY A 162 -25.07 20.92 -13.93
C GLY A 162 -23.75 20.33 -14.43
N PHE A 163 -23.70 19.68 -15.59
CA PHE A 163 -22.44 19.25 -16.19
C PHE A 163 -21.66 20.42 -16.78
N GLY A 164 -20.42 20.60 -16.39
CA GLY A 164 -19.41 21.48 -16.95
C GLY A 164 -18.21 20.68 -17.45
N ASN A 165 -17.12 21.39 -17.77
CA ASN A 165 -15.98 20.78 -18.49
C ASN A 165 -15.35 19.61 -17.71
N LEU A 166 -15.42 19.57 -16.38
CA LEU A 166 -14.92 18.42 -15.64
C LEU A 166 -15.76 17.19 -15.99
N TRP A 167 -17.08 17.24 -15.75
CA TRP A 167 -17.95 16.10 -15.96
C TRP A 167 -18.12 15.74 -17.43
N ALA A 168 -18.17 16.72 -18.34
CA ALA A 168 -18.21 16.45 -19.77
C ALA A 168 -16.98 15.64 -20.24
N ASN A 169 -15.77 16.04 -19.85
CA ASN A 169 -14.55 15.32 -20.22
C ASN A 169 -14.42 13.96 -19.52
N GLU A 170 -14.72 13.90 -18.22
CA GLU A 170 -14.63 12.65 -17.45
C GLU A 170 -15.67 11.62 -17.91
N LEU A 171 -16.90 12.03 -18.24
CA LEU A 171 -17.94 11.11 -18.71
C LEU A 171 -17.64 10.56 -20.10
N CYS A 172 -17.16 11.40 -21.03
CA CYS A 172 -16.65 10.95 -22.31
C CYS A 172 -15.57 9.89 -22.10
N PHE A 173 -14.59 10.16 -21.23
CA PHE A 173 -13.50 9.23 -20.94
C PHE A 173 -13.97 7.92 -20.31
N LEU A 174 -14.84 7.99 -19.29
CA LEU A 174 -15.34 6.82 -18.56
C LEU A 174 -16.22 5.91 -19.42
N ARG A 175 -16.96 6.48 -20.38
CA ARG A 175 -17.72 5.72 -21.38
C ARG A 175 -16.93 5.37 -22.64
N GLY A 176 -15.68 5.81 -22.73
CA GLY A 176 -14.80 5.47 -23.85
C GLY A 176 -15.10 6.23 -25.15
N HIS A 177 -15.81 7.36 -25.07
CA HIS A 177 -16.12 8.23 -26.20
C HIS A 177 -15.14 9.42 -26.28
N SER A 178 -14.89 9.89 -27.50
CA SER A 178 -14.19 11.14 -27.73
C SER A 178 -15.19 12.25 -27.44
N PRO A 179 -14.76 13.37 -26.85
CA PRO A 179 -15.57 14.59 -26.79
C PRO A 179 -16.12 15.04 -28.15
N TRP A 180 -15.48 14.64 -29.24
CA TRP A 180 -15.90 14.94 -30.62
C TRP A 180 -16.72 13.85 -31.29
N THR A 181 -16.97 12.72 -30.64
CA THR A 181 -17.89 11.71 -31.17
C THR A 181 -19.27 12.34 -31.35
N PRO A 182 -19.93 12.21 -32.51
CA PRO A 182 -21.31 12.63 -32.69
C PRO A 182 -22.22 11.98 -31.66
N VAL A 183 -23.23 12.70 -31.17
CA VAL A 183 -24.18 12.15 -30.19
C VAL A 183 -24.92 10.92 -30.74
N ALA A 184 -25.15 10.87 -32.07
CA ALA A 184 -25.79 9.73 -32.74
C ALA A 184 -25.09 8.38 -32.49
N ASP A 185 -23.77 8.39 -32.25
CA ASP A 185 -22.94 7.20 -32.10
C ASP A 185 -22.75 6.77 -30.63
N VAL A 186 -23.53 7.36 -29.71
CA VAL A 186 -23.33 7.24 -28.27
C VAL A 186 -24.59 6.68 -27.61
N ASP A 187 -24.42 5.73 -26.69
CA ASP A 187 -25.49 5.37 -25.76
C ASP A 187 -25.70 6.49 -24.73
N VAL A 188 -26.53 7.45 -25.12
CA VAL A 188 -26.86 8.65 -24.34
C VAL A 188 -27.48 8.28 -22.98
N THR A 189 -28.34 7.26 -22.92
CA THR A 189 -28.99 6.89 -21.66
C THR A 189 -27.95 6.37 -20.67
N ALA A 190 -27.12 5.40 -21.06
CA ALA A 190 -26.10 4.87 -20.17
C ALA A 190 -25.06 5.91 -19.74
N LEU A 191 -24.72 6.85 -20.64
CA LEU A 191 -23.84 7.98 -20.33
C LEU A 191 -24.45 8.90 -19.26
N LEU A 192 -25.71 9.31 -19.42
CA LEU A 192 -26.39 10.20 -18.48
C LEU A 192 -26.68 9.51 -17.14
N GLU A 193 -26.95 8.21 -17.12
CA GLU A 193 -27.04 7.43 -15.88
C GLU A 193 -25.74 7.45 -15.09
N LEU A 194 -24.60 7.22 -15.77
CA LEU A 194 -23.28 7.31 -15.15
C LEU A 194 -23.03 8.73 -14.62
N GLY A 195 -23.35 9.75 -15.43
CA GLY A 195 -23.22 11.15 -15.06
C GLY A 195 -24.04 11.50 -13.82
N ALA A 196 -25.30 11.07 -13.76
CA ALA A 196 -26.17 11.30 -12.62
C ALA A 196 -25.64 10.62 -11.35
N ARG A 197 -25.21 9.35 -11.44
CA ARG A 197 -24.61 8.63 -10.30
C ARG A 197 -23.34 9.33 -9.81
N ALA A 198 -22.45 9.71 -10.73
CA ALA A 198 -21.17 10.32 -10.38
C ALA A 198 -21.34 11.72 -9.77
N LEU A 199 -22.23 12.54 -10.33
CA LEU A 199 -22.54 13.88 -9.82
C LEU A 199 -23.16 13.81 -8.41
N ARG A 200 -24.11 12.89 -8.19
CA ARG A 200 -24.69 12.64 -6.86
C ARG A 200 -23.65 12.16 -5.85
N HIS A 201 -22.80 11.21 -6.23
CA HIS A 201 -21.73 10.71 -5.38
C HIS A 201 -20.77 11.83 -4.97
N SER A 202 -20.33 12.63 -5.94
CA SER A 202 -19.47 13.80 -5.72
C SER A 202 -20.08 14.80 -4.73
N ALA A 203 -21.37 15.09 -4.89
CA ALA A 203 -22.08 16.10 -4.10
C ALA A 203 -22.42 15.65 -2.68
N THR A 204 -22.63 14.35 -2.44
CA THR A 204 -23.23 13.84 -1.19
C THR A 204 -22.30 12.97 -0.34
N VAL A 205 -21.24 12.40 -0.92
CA VAL A 205 -20.33 11.50 -0.17
C VAL A 205 -19.12 12.26 0.39
N PRO A 206 -18.86 12.21 1.71
CA PRO A 206 -17.71 12.88 2.32
C PRO A 206 -16.36 12.50 1.70
N GLY A 207 -15.64 13.50 1.21
CA GLY A 207 -14.33 13.35 0.59
C GLY A 207 -14.33 12.80 -0.84
N ALA A 208 -15.51 12.70 -1.48
CA ALA A 208 -15.66 12.27 -2.87
C ALA A 208 -15.81 13.44 -3.87
N MET A 209 -15.78 14.69 -3.39
CA MET A 209 -15.97 15.90 -4.21
C MET A 209 -15.05 15.88 -5.44
N GLN A 210 -15.67 15.73 -6.60
CA GLN A 210 -15.06 15.67 -7.93
C GLN A 210 -13.96 14.61 -8.08
N VAL A 211 -14.00 13.52 -7.29
CA VAL A 211 -13.03 12.42 -7.39
C VAL A 211 -13.59 11.35 -8.32
N THR A 212 -13.00 11.19 -9.52
CA THR A 212 -13.43 10.20 -10.52
C THR A 212 -12.49 8.98 -10.58
N THR A 213 -11.28 9.07 -10.02
CA THR A 213 -10.29 7.98 -9.97
C THR A 213 -10.36 7.12 -8.72
N GLY A 214 -11.16 7.53 -7.73
CA GLY A 214 -11.13 6.98 -6.36
C GLY A 214 -9.95 7.48 -5.50
N VAL A 215 -9.03 8.27 -6.04
CA VAL A 215 -7.84 8.76 -5.34
C VAL A 215 -8.00 10.23 -4.92
N ARG A 216 -8.01 10.49 -3.61
CA ARG A 216 -8.24 11.85 -3.06
C ARG A 216 -7.03 12.80 -3.15
N ARG A 217 -5.85 12.30 -3.54
CA ARG A 217 -4.60 13.08 -3.58
C ARG A 217 -4.67 14.16 -4.66
N LYS A 218 -4.29 15.39 -4.32
CA LYS A 218 -4.28 16.54 -5.24
C LYS A 218 -3.51 16.21 -6.53
N GLY A 219 -4.15 16.38 -7.68
CA GLY A 219 -3.57 16.09 -8.99
C GLY A 219 -3.69 14.63 -9.46
N GLU A 220 -4.29 13.74 -8.66
CA GLU A 220 -4.65 12.35 -9.02
C GLU A 220 -6.16 12.11 -8.98
N GLN A 221 -6.97 13.15 -8.71
CA GLN A 221 -8.42 13.07 -8.49
C GLN A 221 -9.23 12.78 -9.76
N HIS A 222 -8.71 13.14 -10.92
CA HIS A 222 -9.42 13.08 -12.21
C HIS A 222 -8.67 12.20 -13.21
N TRP A 223 -9.38 11.56 -14.15
CA TRP A 223 -8.75 10.75 -15.20
C TRP A 223 -8.14 11.61 -16.29
N VAL A 224 -8.87 12.64 -16.73
CA VAL A 224 -8.50 13.53 -17.85
C VAL A 224 -8.64 15.02 -17.50
N ALA A 225 -9.62 15.41 -16.70
CA ALA A 225 -9.85 16.82 -16.38
C ALA A 225 -8.66 17.44 -15.61
N GLY A 226 -8.19 18.60 -16.06
CA GLY A 226 -7.04 19.29 -15.46
C GLY A 226 -5.70 18.56 -15.63
N ARG A 227 -5.64 17.56 -16.53
CA ARG A 227 -4.44 16.73 -16.78
C ARG A 227 -3.84 16.93 -18.18
N ALA A 228 -4.09 18.08 -18.78
CA ALA A 228 -3.47 18.53 -20.02
C ALA A 228 -1.95 18.33 -20.02
N GLY A 229 -1.41 17.70 -21.06
CA GLY A 229 0.02 17.44 -21.22
C GLY A 229 0.58 16.37 -20.27
N ARG A 230 -0.27 15.75 -19.43
CA ARG A 230 0.13 14.64 -18.55
C ARG A 230 -0.26 13.30 -19.19
N PRO A 231 0.43 12.21 -18.83
CA PRO A 231 0.03 10.89 -19.28
C PRO A 231 -1.36 10.51 -18.72
N CYS A 232 -2.16 9.86 -19.57
CA CYS A 232 -3.45 9.30 -19.21
C CYS A 232 -3.26 8.23 -18.11
N LEU A 233 -4.06 8.29 -17.04
CA LEU A 233 -3.96 7.33 -15.94
C LEU A 233 -4.37 5.90 -16.33
N ARG A 234 -5.07 5.74 -17.46
CA ARG A 234 -5.51 4.42 -17.96
C ARG A 234 -4.56 3.84 -19.00
N CYS A 235 -4.06 4.66 -19.94
CA CYS A 235 -3.31 4.15 -21.10
C CYS A 235 -1.95 4.83 -21.34
N GLY A 236 -1.48 5.73 -20.46
CA GLY A 236 -0.21 6.44 -20.61
C GLY A 236 -0.24 7.58 -21.63
N THR A 237 -0.97 7.44 -22.74
CA THR A 237 -1.06 8.44 -23.82
C THR A 237 -1.20 9.87 -23.27
N THR A 238 -0.28 10.76 -23.68
CA THR A 238 -0.31 12.17 -23.30
C THR A 238 -1.67 12.76 -23.61
N ILE A 239 -2.34 13.22 -22.56
CA ILE A 239 -3.66 13.79 -22.71
C ILE A 239 -3.51 15.13 -23.41
N ARG A 240 -4.03 15.21 -24.62
CA ARG A 240 -3.92 16.41 -25.44
C ARG A 240 -5.00 17.38 -25.04
N VAL A 241 -4.65 18.63 -25.20
CA VAL A 241 -5.63 19.71 -25.18
C VAL A 241 -5.84 20.17 -26.60
N VAL A 242 -7.09 20.31 -26.96
CA VAL A 242 -7.46 20.98 -28.20
C VAL A 242 -8.20 22.26 -27.80
N ALA A 243 -7.85 23.36 -28.44
CA ALA A 243 -8.65 24.57 -28.34
C ALA A 243 -9.99 24.30 -29.02
N GLU A 244 -11.07 24.72 -28.39
CA GLU A 244 -12.46 24.60 -28.87
C GLU A 244 -12.60 24.85 -30.39
N VAL A 245 -13.51 24.10 -31.03
CA VAL A 245 -13.85 24.22 -32.46
C VAL A 245 -14.27 25.67 -32.78
N PRO A 246 -13.68 26.33 -33.79
CA PRO A 246 -14.15 27.63 -34.25
C PRO A 246 -15.61 27.55 -34.76
N ASN A 247 -16.45 28.52 -34.40
CA ASN A 247 -17.88 28.66 -34.71
C ASN A 247 -18.88 27.90 -33.81
N ASP A 248 -18.88 28.25 -32.52
CA ASP A 248 -20.03 28.03 -31.65
C ASP A 248 -21.16 29.03 -31.98
N PRO A 249 -22.36 28.58 -32.41
CA PRO A 249 -23.50 29.45 -32.75
C PRO A 249 -24.02 30.30 -31.59
N GLU A 250 -23.65 30.01 -30.33
CA GLU A 250 -24.09 30.77 -29.16
C GLU A 250 -23.27 32.06 -28.88
N ARG A 251 -22.31 32.41 -29.76
CA ARG A 251 -21.52 33.66 -29.63
C ARG A 251 -22.02 34.85 -30.47
N GLY A 252 -23.18 34.74 -31.12
CA GLY A 252 -23.85 35.87 -31.77
C GLY A 252 -24.60 36.76 -30.77
N ALA A 253 -24.03 37.90 -30.41
CA ALA A 253 -24.64 38.89 -29.50
C ALA A 253 -25.90 39.57 -30.08
N PRO A 254 -26.74 40.15 -29.19
CA PRO A 254 -27.07 41.57 -29.38
C PRO A 254 -26.89 42.39 -28.08
N GLY A 255 -26.27 43.58 -28.20
CA GLY A 255 -26.33 44.64 -27.18
C GLY A 255 -24.98 45.06 -26.59
N GLY A 256 -24.41 46.16 -27.06
CA GLY A 256 -23.01 46.55 -26.85
C GLY A 256 -22.61 46.99 -25.43
N VAL A 257 -21.35 46.68 -25.08
CA VAL A 257 -20.34 47.63 -24.58
C VAL A 257 -18.98 47.17 -25.09
N ARG A 258 -18.22 48.06 -25.76
CA ARG A 258 -16.84 47.82 -26.21
C ARG A 258 -15.86 48.20 -25.10
N SER A 259 -14.99 47.30 -24.65
CA SER A 259 -13.60 47.63 -24.29
C SER A 259 -12.63 46.43 -24.35
N ALA A 260 -11.60 46.63 -25.17
CA ALA A 260 -10.20 46.19 -25.12
C ALA A 260 -9.77 44.78 -24.62
N ASN A 261 -9.58 43.87 -25.60
CA ASN A 261 -8.41 42.99 -25.88
C ASN A 261 -7.90 41.94 -24.85
N PRO A 262 -7.12 40.92 -25.26
CA PRO A 262 -7.61 39.59 -25.62
C PRO A 262 -7.12 38.48 -24.66
N ALA A 263 -7.92 37.42 -24.46
CA ALA A 263 -7.45 36.17 -23.86
C ALA A 263 -8.02 34.96 -24.64
N PRO A 264 -7.19 34.11 -25.25
CA PRO A 264 -7.68 32.98 -26.04
C PRO A 264 -8.03 31.76 -25.17
N LEU A 265 -9.25 31.26 -25.41
CA LEU A 265 -9.70 29.85 -25.53
C LEU A 265 -9.51 28.88 -24.34
N ARG A 266 -10.66 28.37 -23.85
CA ARG A 266 -10.76 27.21 -22.95
C ARG A 266 -10.34 25.94 -23.69
N ARG A 267 -9.77 25.02 -22.92
CA ARG A 267 -8.95 23.89 -23.35
C ARG A 267 -9.63 22.59 -22.95
N ASP A 268 -10.16 21.83 -23.91
CA ASP A 268 -10.75 20.52 -23.64
C ASP A 268 -9.71 19.41 -23.78
N THR A 269 -9.76 18.44 -22.87
CA THR A 269 -8.65 17.53 -22.57
C THR A 269 -9.06 16.12 -22.95
N VAL A 270 -8.42 15.54 -23.97
CA VAL A 270 -8.88 14.30 -24.62
C VAL A 270 -7.78 13.26 -24.70
N CYS A 271 -8.14 12.01 -24.39
CA CYS A 271 -7.37 10.83 -24.74
C CYS A 271 -7.76 10.38 -26.16
N MET A 272 -6.85 10.48 -27.14
CA MET A 272 -7.11 10.24 -28.58
C MET A 272 -7.41 8.79 -28.99
N ARG A 273 -7.68 7.89 -28.04
CA ARG A 273 -8.21 6.56 -28.34
C ARG A 273 -9.62 6.44 -27.80
N THR A 274 -10.55 6.73 -28.69
CA THR A 274 -11.95 6.33 -28.59
C THR A 274 -12.09 4.87 -28.93
N VAL A 275 -12.98 4.21 -28.21
CA VAL A 275 -13.25 2.78 -28.30
C VAL A 275 -13.91 2.46 -29.65
N ALA A 276 -13.12 1.94 -30.56
CA ALA A 276 -13.60 1.10 -31.66
C ALA A 276 -12.55 0.01 -31.84
N ASP A 277 -12.97 -1.23 -31.61
CA ASP A 277 -12.21 -2.48 -31.80
C ASP A 277 -10.74 -2.45 -31.39
N THR A 278 -10.49 -2.76 -30.12
CA THR A 278 -9.42 -3.68 -29.69
C THR A 278 -9.52 -3.81 -28.18
N GLY A 279 -9.68 -5.04 -27.70
CA GLY A 279 -9.24 -5.37 -26.36
C GLY A 279 -7.75 -5.06 -26.28
N PHE A 280 -7.37 -3.91 -25.70
CA PHE A 280 -6.00 -3.71 -25.27
C PHE A 280 -5.82 -4.51 -23.99
N LEU A 281 -5.38 -5.76 -24.16
CA LEU A 281 -4.73 -6.54 -23.10
C LEU A 281 -3.68 -5.64 -22.44
N MET A 282 -4.00 -5.08 -21.27
CA MET A 282 -2.96 -4.49 -20.45
C MET A 282 -2.05 -5.64 -20.06
N THR A 283 -0.78 -5.53 -20.41
CA THR A 283 0.17 -6.61 -20.13
C THR A 283 0.26 -6.82 -18.62
N SER A 284 -0.10 -8.02 -18.16
CA SER A 284 -0.12 -8.43 -16.76
C SER A 284 1.21 -9.08 -16.37
N VAL A 285 1.88 -8.50 -15.38
CA VAL A 285 3.06 -9.10 -14.73
C VAL A 285 2.66 -9.58 -13.35
N VAL A 286 2.75 -10.88 -13.11
CA VAL A 286 2.47 -11.47 -11.79
C VAL A 286 3.77 -11.91 -11.12
N ILE A 287 4.01 -11.40 -9.91
CA ILE A 287 5.19 -11.68 -9.09
C ILE A 287 4.75 -12.52 -7.89
N VAL A 288 5.26 -13.75 -7.79
CA VAL A 288 4.98 -14.67 -6.69
C VAL A 288 6.02 -14.48 -5.58
N GLY A 289 5.56 -14.16 -4.38
CA GLY A 289 6.39 -13.97 -3.19
C GLY A 289 6.79 -12.51 -2.93
N SER A 290 6.70 -12.10 -1.67
CA SER A 290 7.01 -10.73 -1.21
C SER A 290 8.35 -10.59 -0.48
N GLY A 291 9.22 -11.61 -0.51
CA GLY A 291 10.57 -11.56 0.06
C GLY A 291 11.49 -10.56 -0.64
N PHE A 292 12.78 -10.53 -0.27
CA PHE A 292 13.78 -9.59 -0.82
C PHE A 292 13.74 -9.48 -2.35
N THR A 293 13.71 -10.61 -3.06
CA THR A 293 13.73 -10.64 -4.52
C THR A 293 12.46 -10.07 -5.14
N GLY A 294 11.29 -10.58 -4.73
CA GLY A 294 9.99 -10.16 -5.27
C GLY A 294 9.68 -8.69 -4.96
N PHE A 295 9.95 -8.25 -3.74
CA PHE A 295 9.80 -6.85 -3.34
C PHE A 295 10.68 -5.92 -4.17
N GLU A 296 11.98 -6.23 -4.32
CA GLU A 296 12.88 -5.39 -5.13
C GLU A 296 12.53 -5.42 -6.61
N CYS A 297 12.09 -6.58 -7.13
CA CYS A 297 11.58 -6.70 -8.49
C CYS A 297 10.39 -5.77 -8.70
N ALA A 298 9.33 -5.93 -7.92
CA ALA A 298 8.11 -5.13 -8.01
C ALA A 298 8.41 -3.63 -7.88
N ARG A 299 9.21 -3.24 -6.88
CA ARG A 299 9.59 -1.84 -6.62
C ARG A 299 10.34 -1.24 -7.80
N ARG A 300 11.29 -1.98 -8.36
CA ARG A 300 12.13 -1.50 -9.47
C ARG A 300 11.37 -1.50 -10.78
N LEU A 301 10.57 -2.53 -11.05
CA LEU A 301 9.76 -2.68 -12.26
C LEU A 301 8.70 -1.58 -12.32
N ALA A 302 7.93 -1.37 -11.25
CA ALA A 302 6.94 -0.28 -11.16
C ALA A 302 7.58 1.11 -11.36
N ARG A 303 8.84 1.30 -10.94
CA ARG A 303 9.58 2.54 -11.21
C ARG A 303 10.04 2.63 -12.67
N LEU A 304 10.46 1.53 -13.28
CA LEU A 304 10.86 1.48 -14.69
C LEU A 304 9.66 1.73 -15.61
N MET A 305 8.55 1.03 -15.39
CA MET A 305 7.33 1.17 -16.19
C MET A 305 6.76 2.59 -16.11
N ARG A 306 6.70 3.18 -14.91
CA ARG A 306 6.30 4.59 -14.72
C ARG A 306 7.20 5.60 -15.43
N ARG A 307 8.52 5.34 -15.48
CA ARG A 307 9.47 6.21 -16.20
C ARG A 307 9.36 6.08 -17.71
N LYS A 308 8.93 4.91 -18.19
CA LYS A 308 8.75 4.58 -19.60
C LYS A 308 7.32 4.81 -20.08
N ASP A 309 6.43 5.25 -19.17
CA ASP A 309 5.00 5.43 -19.42
C ASP A 309 4.34 4.16 -20.01
N ALA A 310 4.81 3.00 -19.55
CA ALA A 310 4.39 1.70 -20.03
C ALA A 310 3.07 1.28 -19.37
N ALA A 311 2.10 0.87 -20.20
CA ALA A 311 0.81 0.34 -19.80
C ALA A 311 0.93 -1.13 -19.35
N VAL A 312 1.47 -1.35 -18.15
CA VAL A 312 1.71 -2.69 -17.57
C VAL A 312 1.06 -2.77 -16.19
N ASP A 313 0.21 -3.77 -15.97
CA ASP A 313 -0.32 -4.08 -14.65
C ASP A 313 0.65 -5.00 -13.91
N ILE A 314 0.96 -4.67 -12.66
CA ILE A 314 1.94 -5.43 -11.86
C ILE A 314 1.22 -5.89 -10.62
N THR A 315 1.09 -7.20 -10.46
CA THR A 315 0.53 -7.85 -9.28
C THR A 315 1.63 -8.56 -8.52
N ILE A 316 1.68 -8.39 -7.20
CA ILE A 316 2.48 -9.23 -6.30
C ILE A 316 1.54 -10.06 -5.44
N ILE A 317 1.73 -11.38 -5.43
CA ILE A 317 0.94 -12.33 -4.65
C ILE A 317 1.81 -12.99 -3.58
N SER A 318 1.34 -12.96 -2.32
CA SER A 318 2.07 -13.52 -1.18
C SER A 318 1.10 -13.87 -0.05
N PRO A 319 1.39 -14.88 0.81
CA PRO A 319 0.56 -15.19 1.98
C PRO A 319 0.46 -14.04 3.01
N VAL A 320 1.42 -13.12 2.97
CA VAL A 320 1.55 -11.96 3.87
C VAL A 320 1.65 -10.65 3.09
N ASP A 321 1.27 -9.54 3.71
CA ASP A 321 1.21 -8.20 3.09
C ASP A 321 2.45 -7.33 3.37
N TYR A 322 3.58 -7.97 3.69
CA TYR A 322 4.87 -7.32 3.96
C TYR A 322 6.04 -8.03 3.28
N MET A 323 7.16 -7.31 3.15
CA MET A 323 8.48 -7.89 2.95
C MET A 323 9.18 -7.98 4.32
N LEU A 324 9.70 -9.17 4.64
CA LEU A 324 10.40 -9.42 5.90
C LEU A 324 11.90 -9.17 5.74
N TYR A 325 12.46 -8.30 6.58
CA TYR A 325 13.90 -8.16 6.73
C TYR A 325 14.43 -9.25 7.67
N THR A 326 14.57 -10.46 7.13
CA THR A 326 14.94 -11.68 7.89
C THR A 326 16.24 -11.59 8.70
N PRO A 327 17.29 -10.81 8.32
CA PRO A 327 18.53 -10.77 9.10
C PRO A 327 18.40 -10.25 10.53
N LEU A 328 17.26 -9.66 10.91
CA LEU A 328 17.03 -9.18 12.29
C LEU A 328 16.03 -10.04 13.07
N LEU A 329 15.63 -11.21 12.56
CA LEU A 329 14.80 -12.14 13.34
C LEU A 329 15.47 -12.61 14.65
N PRO A 330 16.80 -12.88 14.70
CA PRO A 330 17.48 -13.14 15.97
C PRO A 330 17.34 -12.00 16.99
N ASP A 331 17.39 -10.74 16.53
CA ASP A 331 17.21 -9.56 17.39
C ASP A 331 15.76 -9.44 17.89
N VAL A 332 14.77 -9.87 17.11
CA VAL A 332 13.38 -9.97 17.55
C VAL A 332 13.22 -11.05 18.62
N ALA A 333 13.78 -12.25 18.39
CA ALA A 333 13.76 -13.34 19.37
C ALA A 333 14.51 -12.98 20.66
N GLY A 334 15.60 -12.21 20.56
CA GLY A 334 16.37 -11.71 21.70
C GLY A 334 15.74 -10.51 22.43
N GLY A 335 14.61 -9.97 21.95
CA GLY A 335 13.94 -8.81 22.56
C GLY A 335 14.64 -7.46 22.34
N VAL A 336 15.54 -7.37 21.35
CA VAL A 336 16.26 -6.13 21.02
C VAL A 336 15.44 -5.26 20.07
N VAL A 337 14.78 -5.86 19.09
CA VAL A 337 14.00 -5.16 18.05
C VAL A 337 12.56 -5.64 18.06
N ASP A 338 11.61 -4.71 17.98
CA ASP A 338 10.19 -5.05 17.81
C ASP A 338 9.92 -5.62 16.41
N GLY A 339 9.23 -6.74 16.36
CA GLY A 339 8.92 -7.48 15.12
C GLY A 339 8.25 -6.64 14.03
N ARG A 340 7.48 -5.60 14.40
CA ARG A 340 6.84 -4.69 13.44
C ARG A 340 7.88 -3.96 12.59
N PHE A 341 9.03 -3.62 13.16
CA PHE A 341 10.05 -2.82 12.47
C PHE A 341 10.97 -3.64 11.57
N VAL A 342 10.94 -4.97 11.64
CA VAL A 342 11.57 -5.85 10.65
C VAL A 342 10.63 -6.19 9.48
N THR A 343 9.36 -5.77 9.54
CA THR A 343 8.39 -5.90 8.44
C THR A 343 8.22 -4.61 7.67
N ILE A 344 8.34 -4.69 6.34
CA ILE A 344 8.12 -3.56 5.44
C ILE A 344 6.76 -3.78 4.77
N PRO A 345 5.71 -3.03 5.13
CA PRO A 345 4.39 -3.23 4.53
C PRO A 345 4.49 -3.00 3.02
N LEU A 346 3.91 -3.91 2.24
CA LEU A 346 3.83 -3.76 0.78
C LEU A 346 3.00 -2.52 0.46
N ALA A 347 1.89 -2.36 1.19
CA ALA A 347 1.08 -1.15 1.20
C ALA A 347 1.97 0.08 1.47
N ASN A 348 1.91 1.07 0.58
CA ASN A 348 2.75 2.27 0.54
C ASN A 348 4.19 2.10 0.05
N ALA A 349 4.83 0.95 0.24
CA ALA A 349 6.19 0.70 -0.26
C ALA A 349 6.22 0.40 -1.76
N LEU A 350 5.18 -0.25 -2.29
CA LEU A 350 5.02 -0.62 -3.70
C LEU A 350 3.87 0.17 -4.38
N ARG A 351 3.99 1.50 -4.43
CA ARG A 351 2.94 2.34 -5.05
C ARG A 351 2.75 2.03 -6.53
N GLY A 352 1.53 1.64 -6.91
CA GLY A 352 1.18 1.27 -8.29
C GLY A 352 1.43 -0.20 -8.61
N VAL A 353 1.49 -1.05 -7.59
CA VAL A 353 1.50 -2.52 -7.68
C VAL A 353 0.24 -3.02 -6.97
N GLN A 354 -0.49 -3.94 -7.57
CA GLN A 354 -1.62 -4.63 -6.95
C GLN A 354 -1.09 -5.68 -5.99
N HIS A 355 -1.67 -5.78 -4.79
CA HIS A 355 -1.25 -6.75 -3.78
C HIS A 355 -2.36 -7.76 -3.58
N VAL A 356 -2.04 -9.04 -3.77
CA VAL A 356 -2.96 -10.15 -3.51
C VAL A 356 -2.42 -10.94 -2.33
N ARG A 357 -3.21 -11.01 -1.25
CA ARG A 357 -2.91 -11.90 -0.14
C ARG A 357 -3.42 -13.29 -0.49
N GLY A 358 -2.50 -14.24 -0.65
CA GLY A 358 -2.86 -15.60 -1.05
C GLY A 358 -1.64 -16.50 -1.27
N ARG A 359 -1.87 -17.80 -1.16
CA ARG A 359 -0.86 -18.84 -1.38
C ARG A 359 -1.06 -19.43 -2.77
N VAL A 360 -0.07 -19.27 -3.65
CA VAL A 360 -0.09 -19.89 -4.98
C VAL A 360 0.08 -21.40 -4.83
N GLU A 361 -0.77 -22.17 -5.49
CA GLU A 361 -0.80 -23.63 -5.42
C GLU A 361 -0.30 -24.28 -6.71
N SER A 362 -0.70 -23.72 -7.85
CA SER A 362 -0.35 -24.24 -9.16
C SER A 362 -0.24 -23.13 -10.21
N VAL A 363 0.51 -23.41 -11.26
CA VAL A 363 0.69 -22.54 -12.42
C VAL A 363 0.45 -23.37 -13.68
N ASP A 364 -0.39 -22.85 -14.57
CA ASP A 364 -0.57 -23.36 -15.92
C ASP A 364 0.22 -22.47 -16.88
N PHE A 365 1.35 -22.98 -17.36
CA PHE A 365 2.26 -22.25 -18.24
C PHE A 365 1.72 -22.11 -19.66
N ASP A 366 0.92 -23.07 -20.14
CA ASP A 366 0.36 -23.03 -21.50
C ASP A 366 -0.84 -22.09 -21.53
N GLY A 367 -1.75 -22.25 -20.57
CA GLY A 367 -2.93 -21.40 -20.41
C GLY A 367 -2.66 -20.03 -19.78
N HIS A 368 -1.42 -19.74 -19.37
CA HIS A 368 -1.01 -18.45 -18.79
C HIS A 368 -1.83 -18.04 -17.57
N THR A 369 -2.10 -19.01 -16.67
CA THR A 369 -2.86 -18.78 -15.44
C THR A 369 -2.14 -19.33 -14.21
N LEU A 370 -2.51 -18.84 -13.04
CA LEU A 370 -2.14 -19.46 -11.76
C LEU A 370 -3.36 -19.55 -10.84
N CYS A 371 -3.37 -20.57 -9.99
CA CYS A 371 -4.38 -20.74 -8.95
C CYS A 371 -3.77 -20.45 -7.58
N TYR A 372 -4.55 -19.82 -6.72
CA TYR A 372 -4.15 -19.50 -5.36
C TYR A 372 -5.31 -19.60 -4.38
N THR A 373 -4.99 -19.87 -3.13
CA THR A 373 -5.94 -19.89 -2.03
C THR A 373 -5.82 -18.59 -1.22
N ASP A 374 -6.95 -17.91 -1.02
CA ASP A 374 -7.04 -16.66 -0.25
C ASP A 374 -7.12 -16.94 1.27
N PRO A 375 -7.06 -15.92 2.15
CA PRO A 375 -7.12 -16.12 3.60
C PRO A 375 -8.46 -16.66 4.14
N GLU A 376 -9.48 -16.80 3.30
CA GLU A 376 -10.78 -17.41 3.62
C GLU A 376 -10.89 -18.82 3.01
N ASP A 377 -9.74 -19.44 2.67
CA ASP A 377 -9.64 -20.77 2.06
C ASP A 377 -10.39 -20.93 0.73
N ARG A 378 -10.61 -19.81 0.00
CA ARG A 378 -11.24 -19.85 -1.32
C ARG A 378 -10.18 -19.94 -2.41
N SER A 379 -10.38 -20.90 -3.32
CA SER A 379 -9.59 -21.01 -4.54
C SER A 379 -9.95 -19.90 -5.54
N ARG A 380 -8.94 -19.21 -6.05
CA ARG A 380 -9.04 -18.11 -7.00
C ARG A 380 -8.00 -18.26 -8.11
N ARG A 381 -8.24 -17.60 -9.25
CA ARG A 381 -7.37 -17.65 -10.44
C ARG A 381 -6.89 -16.25 -10.84
N LEU A 382 -5.65 -16.16 -11.32
CA LEU A 382 -5.09 -14.97 -11.97
C LEU A 382 -4.51 -15.35 -13.35
N THR A 383 -4.64 -14.44 -14.32
CA THR A 383 -4.00 -14.52 -15.63
C THR A 383 -2.72 -13.66 -15.65
N TRP A 384 -1.72 -14.08 -16.42
CA TRP A 384 -0.45 -13.38 -16.50
C TRP A 384 0.13 -13.42 -17.92
N ASP A 385 0.80 -12.34 -18.35
CA ASP A 385 1.61 -12.32 -19.57
C ASP A 385 3.09 -12.54 -19.25
N ARG A 386 3.53 -12.13 -18.06
CA ARG A 386 4.85 -12.46 -17.52
C ARG A 386 4.71 -12.96 -16.09
N LEU A 387 5.36 -14.09 -15.80
CA LEU A 387 5.37 -14.67 -14.47
C LEU A 387 6.77 -14.55 -13.85
N VAL A 388 6.81 -14.12 -12.60
CA VAL A 388 8.04 -13.96 -11.84
C VAL A 388 7.95 -14.81 -10.56
N LEU A 389 8.67 -15.93 -10.53
CA LEU A 389 8.69 -16.89 -9.43
C LEU A 389 9.77 -16.51 -8.41
N THR A 390 9.35 -15.92 -7.30
CA THR A 390 10.22 -15.57 -6.16
C THR A 390 9.63 -15.98 -4.80
N PRO A 391 9.05 -17.20 -4.65
CA PRO A 391 8.40 -17.62 -3.40
C PRO A 391 9.36 -17.75 -2.21
N GLY A 392 10.67 -17.69 -2.46
CA GLY A 392 11.69 -17.78 -1.42
C GLY A 392 12.00 -19.22 -1.03
N SER A 393 12.32 -19.41 0.25
CA SER A 393 12.70 -20.70 0.81
C SER A 393 11.96 -20.99 2.11
N VAL A 394 11.82 -22.27 2.40
CA VAL A 394 11.28 -22.77 3.67
C VAL A 394 12.36 -23.54 4.43
N THR A 395 12.12 -23.78 5.71
CA THR A 395 12.92 -24.72 6.48
C THR A 395 12.51 -26.13 6.07
N ARG A 396 13.49 -26.94 5.67
CA ARG A 396 13.32 -28.33 5.27
C ARG A 396 12.91 -29.13 6.50
N LEU A 397 11.78 -29.82 6.39
CA LEU A 397 11.41 -30.82 7.36
C LEU A 397 12.25 -32.08 7.09
N PHE A 398 13.02 -32.50 8.09
CA PHE A 398 13.70 -33.78 8.08
C PHE A 398 12.80 -34.83 8.70
N ASP A 399 13.00 -36.08 8.32
CA ASP A 399 12.30 -37.22 8.90
C ASP A 399 12.87 -37.56 10.29
N ILE A 400 12.69 -36.61 11.22
CA ILE A 400 13.08 -36.68 12.62
C ILE A 400 11.77 -36.74 13.42
N PRO A 401 11.45 -37.86 14.08
CA PRO A 401 10.23 -38.00 14.88
C PRO A 401 10.05 -36.84 15.86
N GLY A 402 8.83 -36.27 15.86
CA GLY A 402 8.43 -35.16 16.73
C GLY A 402 8.98 -33.78 16.35
N LEU A 403 9.87 -33.65 15.37
CA LEU A 403 10.42 -32.37 14.94
C LEU A 403 9.32 -31.37 14.53
N ALA A 404 8.35 -31.82 13.73
CA ALA A 404 7.24 -30.98 13.26
C ALA A 404 6.30 -30.49 14.39
N THR A 405 6.30 -31.19 15.52
CA THR A 405 5.38 -30.92 16.65
C THR A 405 6.04 -30.06 17.72
N TYR A 406 7.28 -30.39 18.10
CA TYR A 406 7.92 -29.84 19.29
C TYR A 406 8.99 -28.79 19.00
N ALA A 407 9.57 -28.76 17.80
CA ALA A 407 10.54 -27.71 17.46
C ALA A 407 9.85 -26.40 17.03
N ARG A 408 10.61 -25.31 17.10
CA ARG A 408 10.20 -23.96 16.69
C ARG A 408 11.14 -23.42 15.62
N GLY A 409 10.57 -22.84 14.58
CA GLY A 409 11.33 -22.20 13.49
C GLY A 409 11.72 -20.75 13.80
N LEU A 410 12.40 -20.13 12.84
CA LEU A 410 12.75 -18.70 12.86
C LEU A 410 12.65 -18.09 11.45
N LYS A 411 11.47 -18.17 10.83
CA LYS A 411 11.20 -17.70 9.45
C LYS A 411 10.23 -16.53 9.39
N SER A 412 9.57 -16.18 10.49
CA SER A 412 8.60 -15.10 10.60
C SER A 412 8.75 -14.32 11.91
N PRO A 413 8.25 -13.06 11.98
CA PRO A 413 8.20 -12.32 13.23
C PRO A 413 7.38 -13.04 14.31
N ALA A 414 6.30 -13.73 13.91
CA ALA A 414 5.44 -14.45 14.85
C ALA A 414 6.20 -15.60 15.52
N GLU A 415 6.96 -16.40 14.75
CA GLU A 415 7.79 -17.47 15.31
C GLU A 415 8.91 -16.91 16.21
N ALA A 416 9.54 -15.80 15.83
CA ALA A 416 10.58 -15.17 16.64
C ALA A 416 10.03 -14.64 17.99
N LEU A 417 8.86 -14.00 17.96
CA LEU A 417 8.16 -13.54 19.17
C LEU A 417 7.69 -14.72 20.02
N TYR A 418 7.14 -15.77 19.40
CA TYR A 418 6.75 -16.99 20.09
C TYR A 418 7.93 -17.66 20.79
N LEU A 419 9.06 -17.84 20.10
CA LEU A 419 10.25 -18.44 20.70
C LEU A 419 10.77 -17.63 21.89
N ARG A 420 10.73 -16.29 21.78
CA ARG A 420 11.06 -15.39 22.90
C ARG A 420 10.15 -15.64 24.10
N ASP A 421 8.84 -15.60 23.87
CA ASP A 421 7.83 -15.75 24.92
C ASP A 421 7.95 -17.12 25.60
N HIS A 422 8.02 -18.19 24.81
CA HIS A 422 8.17 -19.56 25.26
C HIS A 422 9.41 -19.73 26.17
N VAL A 423 10.55 -19.15 25.81
CA VAL A 423 11.77 -19.19 26.65
C VAL A 423 11.53 -18.53 28.01
N LEU A 424 10.88 -17.36 28.03
CA LEU A 424 10.56 -16.64 29.26
C LEU A 424 9.56 -17.41 30.12
N GLU A 425 8.51 -17.95 29.52
CA GLU A 425 7.52 -18.80 30.18
C GLU A 425 8.17 -20.05 30.79
N GLN A 426 9.13 -20.69 30.11
CA GLN A 426 9.85 -21.82 30.71
C GLN A 426 10.64 -21.40 31.94
N PHE A 427 11.22 -20.20 31.97
CA PHE A 427 11.91 -19.68 33.17
C PHE A 427 10.95 -19.35 34.30
N GLU A 428 9.78 -18.79 34.00
CA GLU A 428 8.72 -18.53 34.98
C GLU A 428 8.17 -19.84 35.57
N LEU A 429 7.88 -20.83 34.73
CA LEU A 429 7.48 -22.17 35.17
C LEU A 429 8.57 -22.83 36.02
N ALA A 430 9.84 -22.67 35.65
CA ALA A 430 10.96 -23.18 36.44
C ALA A 430 11.10 -22.49 37.81
N ALA A 431 10.53 -21.30 38.01
CA ALA A 431 10.55 -20.61 39.30
C ALA A 431 9.49 -21.15 40.28
N ILE A 432 8.47 -21.86 39.80
CA ILE A 432 7.36 -22.40 40.60
C ILE A 432 7.30 -23.94 40.62
N ASP A 433 8.18 -24.61 39.89
CA ASP A 433 8.26 -26.08 39.86
C ASP A 433 9.11 -26.59 41.05
N ASP A 434 8.70 -27.69 41.66
CA ASP A 434 9.41 -28.30 42.80
C ASP A 434 10.42 -29.38 42.37
N ASP A 435 10.32 -29.89 41.14
CA ASP A 435 11.19 -30.94 40.63
C ASP A 435 12.45 -30.36 39.98
N ARG A 436 13.59 -30.60 40.62
CA ARG A 436 14.91 -30.13 40.14
C ARG A 436 15.24 -30.57 38.72
N GLN A 437 14.82 -31.76 38.29
CA GLN A 437 15.08 -32.23 36.93
C GLN A 437 14.25 -31.43 35.93
N ARG A 438 12.96 -31.19 36.21
CA ARG A 438 12.11 -30.34 35.36
C ARG A 438 12.58 -28.89 35.33
N ILE A 439 12.99 -28.33 36.46
CA ILE A 439 13.59 -26.99 36.53
C ILE A 439 14.80 -26.90 35.58
N ALA A 440 15.70 -27.88 35.63
CA ALA A 440 16.87 -27.92 34.75
C ALA A 440 16.50 -28.11 33.27
N ALA A 441 15.50 -28.95 32.98
CA ALA A 441 15.00 -29.15 31.61
C ALA A 441 14.38 -27.88 31.03
N ARG A 442 13.57 -27.15 31.81
CA ARG A 442 12.98 -25.86 31.41
C ARG A 442 14.04 -24.79 31.16
N ARG A 443 15.15 -24.85 31.90
CA ARG A 443 16.31 -23.95 31.73
C ARG A 443 17.32 -24.43 30.67
N THR A 444 17.01 -25.49 29.92
CA THR A 444 17.85 -25.98 28.84
C THR A 444 17.24 -25.60 27.49
N VAL A 445 18.02 -24.90 26.65
CA VAL A 445 17.62 -24.47 25.30
C VAL A 445 18.50 -25.18 24.27
N VAL A 446 17.89 -25.92 23.35
CA VAL A 446 18.58 -26.62 22.26
C VAL A 446 18.32 -25.89 20.95
N ILE A 447 19.39 -25.55 20.23
CA ILE A 447 19.34 -24.85 18.95
C ILE A 447 20.07 -25.72 17.91
N VAL A 448 19.42 -26.00 16.78
CA VAL A 448 19.97 -26.82 15.72
C VAL A 448 20.23 -25.99 14.47
N GLY A 449 21.51 -25.86 14.10
CA GLY A 449 22.04 -25.07 13.00
C GLY A 449 23.00 -23.99 13.46
N ALA A 450 24.30 -24.21 13.34
CA ALA A 450 25.38 -23.26 13.61
C ALA A 450 25.79 -22.43 12.38
N SER A 451 24.87 -22.23 11.42
CA SER A 451 25.00 -21.16 10.41
C SER A 451 24.89 -19.78 11.07
N TYR A 452 25.02 -18.70 10.30
CA TYR A 452 24.91 -17.34 10.83
C TYR A 452 23.61 -17.13 11.61
N SER A 453 22.44 -17.55 11.08
CA SER A 453 21.16 -17.33 11.74
C SER A 453 21.03 -18.04 13.10
N GLY A 454 21.46 -19.30 13.21
CA GLY A 454 21.35 -20.01 14.48
C GLY A 454 22.43 -19.61 15.48
N THR A 455 23.60 -19.19 14.99
CA THR A 455 24.64 -18.61 15.85
C THR A 455 24.21 -17.27 16.44
N GLU A 456 23.62 -16.38 15.63
CA GLU A 456 23.03 -15.12 16.09
C GLU A 456 21.88 -15.38 17.07
N LEU A 457 20.99 -16.33 16.75
CA LEU A 457 19.90 -16.70 17.64
C LEU A 457 20.41 -17.20 19.00
N ALA A 458 21.40 -18.09 19.02
CA ALA A 458 22.00 -18.60 20.25
C ALA A 458 22.59 -17.48 21.10
N ALA A 459 23.35 -16.57 20.48
CA ALA A 459 23.94 -15.44 21.18
C ALA A 459 22.89 -14.46 21.70
N GLN A 460 21.81 -14.23 20.96
CA GLN A 460 20.72 -13.33 21.35
C GLN A 460 19.85 -13.91 22.46
N LEU A 461 19.51 -15.21 22.40
CA LEU A 461 18.75 -15.88 23.45
C LEU A 461 19.57 -16.07 24.73
N ARG A 462 20.88 -16.32 24.64
CA ARG A 462 21.76 -16.34 25.82
C ARG A 462 21.72 -15.01 26.56
N ALA A 463 21.83 -13.90 25.83
CA ALA A 463 21.76 -12.57 26.43
C ALA A 463 20.35 -12.21 26.96
N LEU A 464 19.29 -12.76 26.38
CA LEU A 464 17.94 -12.66 26.95
C LEU A 464 17.85 -13.44 28.27
N ALA A 465 18.42 -14.64 28.31
CA ALA A 465 18.44 -15.48 29.51
C ALA A 465 19.25 -14.84 30.65
N ASP A 466 20.38 -14.18 30.34
CA ASP A 466 21.16 -13.42 31.32
C ASP A 466 20.33 -12.31 31.96
N ALA A 467 19.61 -11.54 31.14
CA ALA A 467 18.72 -10.48 31.63
C ALA A 467 17.53 -11.05 32.43
N ALA A 468 16.98 -12.20 32.01
CA ALA A 468 15.88 -12.84 32.70
C ALA A 468 16.31 -13.40 34.07
N ALA A 469 17.49 -14.00 34.14
CA ALA A 469 18.08 -14.49 35.38
C ALA A 469 18.25 -13.37 36.42
N ASP A 470 18.76 -12.21 35.99
CA ASP A 470 18.89 -11.00 36.83
C ASP A 470 17.51 -10.51 37.31
N GLN A 471 16.54 -10.37 36.40
CA GLN A 471 15.21 -9.86 36.73
C GLN A 471 14.39 -10.82 37.62
N MET A 472 14.50 -12.13 37.38
CA MET A 472 13.71 -13.16 38.07
C MET A 472 14.42 -13.74 39.31
N GLY A 473 15.68 -13.37 39.55
CA GLY A 473 16.42 -13.74 40.76
C GLY A 473 16.92 -15.19 40.80
N PHE A 474 17.38 -15.74 39.66
CA PHE A 474 18.03 -17.05 39.63
C PHE A 474 19.42 -17.00 39.00
N ASP A 475 20.26 -18.02 39.25
CA ASP A 475 21.62 -18.07 38.71
C ASP A 475 21.61 -18.20 37.17
N ALA A 476 22.23 -17.24 36.48
CA ALA A 476 22.42 -17.28 35.03
C ALA A 476 23.20 -18.52 34.58
N GLY A 477 24.12 -19.04 35.41
CA GLY A 477 24.86 -20.27 35.16
C GLY A 477 23.97 -21.53 35.11
N ALA A 478 22.77 -21.48 35.68
CA ALA A 478 21.81 -22.59 35.64
C ALA A 478 21.11 -22.73 34.27
N VAL A 479 21.25 -21.76 33.36
CA VAL A 479 20.69 -21.83 32.01
C VAL A 479 21.69 -22.48 31.06
N ARG A 480 21.31 -23.60 30.46
CA ARG A 480 22.16 -24.37 29.54
C ARG A 480 21.73 -24.13 28.10
N PHE A 481 22.67 -23.74 27.25
CA PHE A 481 22.45 -23.62 25.80
C PHE A 481 23.25 -24.67 25.06
N LEU A 482 22.60 -25.43 24.18
CA LEU A 482 23.26 -26.35 23.25
C LEU A 482 23.07 -25.83 21.83
N LEU A 483 24.16 -25.67 21.09
CA LEU A 483 24.15 -25.36 19.66
C LEU A 483 24.70 -26.56 18.88
N LEU A 484 23.84 -27.21 18.10
CA LEU A 484 24.14 -28.42 17.36
C LEU A 484 24.28 -28.12 15.87
N ASP A 485 25.26 -28.71 15.18
CA ASP A 485 25.31 -28.70 13.71
C ASP A 485 26.03 -29.95 13.19
N MET A 486 25.68 -30.41 11.99
CA MET A 486 26.37 -31.51 11.29
C MET A 486 27.67 -31.06 10.64
N ALA A 487 27.85 -29.76 10.37
CA ALA A 487 29.09 -29.20 9.88
C ALA A 487 30.22 -29.35 10.91
N ASP A 488 31.46 -29.37 10.41
CA ASP A 488 32.70 -29.42 11.19
C ASP A 488 33.16 -28.03 11.68
N GLN A 489 32.43 -26.98 11.31
CA GLN A 489 32.72 -25.60 11.68
C GLN A 489 31.43 -24.79 11.92
N VAL A 490 31.49 -23.85 12.87
CA VAL A 490 30.51 -22.77 13.01
C VAL A 490 30.65 -21.78 11.86
N MET A 491 29.52 -21.39 11.27
CA MET A 491 29.41 -20.44 10.16
C MET A 491 30.45 -20.71 9.05
N PRO A 492 30.39 -21.88 8.39
CA PRO A 492 31.34 -22.21 7.32
C PRO A 492 31.38 -21.15 6.21
N GLU A 493 30.33 -20.34 6.06
CA GLU A 493 30.21 -19.28 5.07
C GLU A 493 31.16 -18.08 5.32
N VAL A 494 31.58 -17.82 6.56
CA VAL A 494 32.49 -16.70 6.89
C VAL A 494 33.98 -17.09 6.84
N GLY A 495 34.28 -18.37 6.61
CA GLY A 495 35.63 -18.94 6.60
C GLY A 495 36.20 -19.25 7.99
N GLU A 496 37.27 -20.05 8.03
CA GLU A 496 37.85 -20.64 9.25
C GLU A 496 38.20 -19.62 10.33
N LYS A 497 38.82 -18.49 9.94
CA LYS A 497 39.28 -17.47 10.90
C LYS A 497 38.12 -16.83 11.67
N LEU A 498 37.05 -16.45 10.98
CA LEU A 498 35.88 -15.82 11.61
C LEU A 498 35.01 -16.85 12.32
N GLY A 499 34.88 -18.06 11.78
CA GLY A 499 34.21 -19.16 12.46
C GLY A 499 34.90 -19.52 13.79
N SER A 500 36.24 -19.55 13.82
CA SER A 500 37.01 -19.78 15.05
C SER A 500 36.79 -18.67 16.08
N ALA A 501 36.81 -17.41 15.65
CA ALA A 501 36.53 -16.28 16.54
C ALA A 501 35.09 -16.35 17.11
N ALA A 502 34.11 -16.71 16.28
CA ALA A 502 32.75 -16.89 16.74
C ALA A 502 32.60 -18.08 17.72
N MET A 503 33.21 -19.22 17.42
CA MET A 503 33.26 -20.38 18.31
C MET A 503 33.80 -20.01 19.69
N GLN A 504 34.91 -19.25 19.74
CA GLN A 504 35.48 -18.77 21.00
C GLN A 504 34.47 -17.94 21.79
N VAL A 505 33.79 -16.98 21.16
CA VAL A 505 32.80 -16.10 21.81
C VAL A 505 31.60 -16.89 22.33
N LEU A 506 31.10 -17.85 21.56
CA LEU A 506 29.96 -18.69 21.98
C LEU A 506 30.33 -19.48 23.25
N ARG A 507 31.52 -20.08 23.28
CA ARG A 507 32.03 -20.83 24.43
C ARG A 507 32.29 -19.96 25.64
N GLU A 508 32.87 -18.77 25.45
CA GLU A 508 33.07 -17.77 26.51
C GLU A 508 31.75 -17.34 27.17
N ARG A 509 30.63 -17.46 26.44
CA ARG A 509 29.27 -17.20 26.96
C ARG A 509 28.55 -18.44 27.50
N GLY A 510 29.26 -19.55 27.67
CA GLY A 510 28.72 -20.79 28.22
C GLY A 510 27.77 -21.54 27.28
N ILE A 511 27.87 -21.32 25.96
CA ILE A 511 27.11 -22.09 24.96
C ILE A 511 27.89 -23.38 24.64
N ASP A 512 27.26 -24.54 24.85
CA ASP A 512 27.78 -25.87 24.50
C ASP A 512 27.59 -26.10 22.99
N VAL A 513 28.65 -25.87 22.22
CA VAL A 513 28.63 -26.06 20.76
C VAL A 513 29.10 -27.47 20.40
N ARG A 514 28.23 -28.26 19.79
CA ARG A 514 28.51 -29.65 19.36
C ARG A 514 28.39 -29.78 17.83
N LEU A 515 29.55 -29.89 17.19
CA LEU A 515 29.68 -30.09 15.75
C LEU A 515 29.63 -31.58 15.42
N GLY A 516 29.27 -31.92 14.17
CA GLY A 516 29.00 -33.29 13.75
C GLY A 516 27.83 -33.97 14.48
N THR A 517 26.97 -33.20 15.16
CA THR A 517 25.88 -33.71 16.00
C THR A 517 24.56 -33.04 15.62
N THR A 518 23.46 -33.79 15.57
CA THR A 518 22.11 -33.27 15.32
C THR A 518 21.08 -34.01 16.18
N LEU A 519 19.79 -33.81 15.93
CA LEU A 519 18.70 -34.53 16.59
C LEU A 519 18.35 -35.82 15.85
N LYS A 520 18.11 -36.88 16.61
CA LYS A 520 17.52 -38.15 16.17
C LYS A 520 16.02 -38.18 16.44
N GLU A 521 15.58 -37.69 17.60
CA GLU A 521 14.17 -37.58 17.99
C GLU A 521 13.92 -36.32 18.83
N VAL A 522 12.70 -35.79 18.76
CA VAL A 522 12.24 -34.65 19.55
C VAL A 522 10.97 -35.05 20.29
N HIS A 523 10.93 -34.83 21.59
CA HIS A 523 9.77 -35.09 22.45
C HIS A 523 9.36 -33.80 23.18
N ALA A 524 8.29 -33.84 23.98
CA ALA A 524 7.76 -32.66 24.66
C ALA A 524 8.68 -32.11 25.79
N ASP A 525 9.50 -32.98 26.37
CA ASP A 525 10.33 -32.71 27.55
C ASP A 525 11.80 -33.12 27.37
N HIS A 526 12.18 -33.65 26.20
CA HIS A 526 13.55 -34.03 25.89
C HIS A 526 13.81 -34.17 24.40
N VAL A 527 15.09 -34.28 24.05
CA VAL A 527 15.55 -34.69 22.72
C VAL A 527 16.52 -35.86 22.82
N ILE A 528 16.56 -36.68 21.77
CA ILE A 528 17.59 -37.69 21.55
C ILE A 528 18.50 -37.18 20.45
N LEU A 529 19.80 -37.10 20.72
CA LEU A 529 20.80 -36.65 19.76
C LEU A 529 21.21 -37.79 18.81
N SER A 530 21.93 -37.45 17.74
CA SER A 530 22.41 -38.40 16.74
C SER A 530 23.44 -39.42 17.28
N ASP A 531 24.01 -39.16 18.45
CA ASP A 531 24.89 -40.08 19.19
C ASP A 531 24.14 -40.88 20.27
N ASP A 532 22.81 -40.92 20.20
CA ASP A 532 21.89 -41.55 21.15
C ASP A 532 21.88 -40.94 22.56
N SER A 533 22.60 -39.84 22.80
CA SER A 533 22.53 -39.14 24.08
C SER A 533 21.20 -38.40 24.26
N ARG A 534 20.67 -38.41 25.48
CA ARG A 534 19.44 -37.71 25.86
C ARG A 534 19.77 -36.34 26.45
N VAL A 535 19.01 -35.33 26.06
CA VAL A 535 19.04 -33.99 26.67
C VAL A 535 17.61 -33.60 27.05
N ASP A 536 17.36 -33.45 28.35
CA ASP A 536 16.06 -32.95 28.84
C ASP A 536 15.93 -31.45 28.53
N THR A 537 14.83 -31.09 27.86
CA THR A 537 14.57 -29.73 27.39
C THR A 537 13.11 -29.56 27.01
N HIS A 538 12.55 -28.38 27.27
CA HIS A 538 11.24 -27.98 26.74
C HIS A 538 11.35 -27.00 25.56
N THR A 539 12.56 -26.67 25.11
CA THR A 539 12.79 -25.63 24.12
C THR A 539 13.77 -26.09 23.05
N VAL A 540 13.23 -26.31 21.84
CA VAL A 540 14.01 -26.71 20.67
C VAL A 540 13.79 -25.70 19.54
N ALA A 541 14.83 -25.00 19.14
CA ALA A 541 14.84 -24.12 17.98
C ALA A 541 15.52 -24.82 16.79
N TRP A 542 14.80 -24.96 15.68
CA TRP A 542 15.31 -25.59 14.46
C TRP A 542 15.53 -24.53 13.36
N VAL A 543 16.80 -24.27 13.07
CA VAL A 543 17.24 -23.15 12.20
C VAL A 543 18.21 -23.62 11.10
N THR A 544 18.20 -24.91 10.78
CA THR A 544 19.01 -25.50 9.70
C THR A 544 18.18 -26.10 8.57
N GLY A 545 18.84 -26.33 7.43
CA GLY A 545 18.28 -26.98 6.24
C GLY A 545 17.31 -26.09 5.48
N VAL A 546 17.81 -25.17 4.67
CA VAL A 546 16.96 -24.32 3.83
C VAL A 546 16.73 -24.98 2.46
N THR A 547 15.47 -25.13 2.06
CA THR A 547 15.09 -25.62 0.72
C THR A 547 14.19 -24.63 -0.02
N GLY A 548 14.11 -24.73 -1.34
CA GLY A 548 13.20 -23.92 -2.15
C GLY A 548 11.76 -24.07 -1.67
N ALA A 549 10.91 -23.07 -1.92
CA ALA A 549 9.50 -23.15 -1.51
C ALA A 549 8.81 -24.37 -2.15
N PRO A 550 7.91 -25.08 -1.43
CA PRO A 550 7.25 -26.31 -1.92
C PRO A 550 6.52 -26.14 -3.26
N LEU A 551 6.04 -24.93 -3.55
CA LEU A 551 5.47 -24.57 -4.85
C LEU A 551 6.34 -25.08 -6.01
N ILE A 552 7.66 -24.95 -5.92
CA ILE A 552 8.60 -25.27 -7.00
C ILE A 552 8.53 -26.75 -7.42
N GLU A 553 8.34 -27.67 -6.47
CA GLU A 553 8.31 -29.11 -6.75
C GLU A 553 7.09 -29.49 -7.62
N GLY A 554 5.98 -28.78 -7.47
CA GLY A 554 4.74 -29.01 -8.22
C GLY A 554 4.67 -28.36 -9.61
N LEU A 555 5.67 -27.55 -10.01
CA LEU A 555 5.62 -26.81 -11.28
C LEU A 555 6.14 -27.59 -12.49
N GLY A 556 6.74 -28.77 -12.30
CA GLY A 556 7.32 -29.55 -13.42
C GLY A 556 8.52 -28.89 -14.13
N LEU A 557 9.07 -27.81 -13.55
CA LEU A 557 10.24 -27.12 -14.08
C LEU A 557 11.53 -27.88 -13.74
N ALA A 558 12.55 -27.79 -14.59
CA ALA A 558 13.86 -28.37 -14.31
C ALA A 558 14.48 -27.73 -13.06
N THR A 559 14.91 -28.55 -12.10
CA THR A 559 15.50 -28.06 -10.84
C THR A 559 16.94 -28.51 -10.65
N GLU A 560 17.68 -27.76 -9.83
CA GLU A 560 18.97 -28.14 -9.26
C GLU A 560 18.88 -27.97 -7.74
N LYS A 561 19.01 -29.07 -6.99
CA LYS A 561 18.90 -29.09 -5.52
C LYS A 561 17.60 -28.42 -5.01
N GLY A 562 16.47 -28.70 -5.66
CA GLY A 562 15.15 -28.18 -5.29
C GLY A 562 14.90 -26.71 -5.70
N ARG A 563 15.74 -26.12 -6.54
CA ARG A 563 15.60 -24.74 -7.05
C ARG A 563 15.44 -24.74 -8.55
N VAL A 564 14.58 -23.88 -9.09
CA VAL A 564 14.35 -23.77 -10.55
C VAL A 564 15.65 -23.38 -11.26
N LYS A 565 16.06 -24.16 -12.27
CA LYS A 565 17.19 -23.80 -13.12
C LYS A 565 16.84 -22.56 -13.94
N VAL A 566 17.72 -21.58 -13.93
CA VAL A 566 17.57 -20.35 -14.71
C VAL A 566 18.85 -20.00 -15.44
N ASP A 567 18.70 -19.24 -16.53
CA ASP A 567 19.84 -18.66 -17.22
C ASP A 567 20.44 -17.50 -16.43
N ALA A 568 21.62 -17.05 -16.86
CA ALA A 568 22.30 -15.90 -16.24
C ALA A 568 21.50 -14.60 -16.36
N ASP A 569 20.50 -14.51 -17.24
CA ASP A 569 19.55 -13.40 -17.33
C ASP A 569 18.23 -13.68 -16.58
N LEU A 570 18.20 -14.71 -15.75
CA LEU A 570 17.10 -15.06 -14.84
C LEU A 570 15.82 -15.56 -15.51
N HIS A 571 15.85 -15.93 -16.81
CA HIS A 571 14.75 -16.65 -17.45
C HIS A 571 14.78 -18.13 -17.08
N VAL A 572 13.60 -18.76 -17.09
CA VAL A 572 13.46 -20.20 -17.00
C VAL A 572 13.61 -20.81 -18.42
N PRO A 573 14.58 -21.71 -18.66
CA PRO A 573 14.77 -22.35 -19.96
C PRO A 573 13.49 -23.05 -20.44
N GLY A 574 13.15 -22.86 -21.72
CA GLY A 574 11.91 -23.39 -22.30
C GLY A 574 10.66 -22.54 -22.05
N HIS A 575 10.71 -21.52 -21.18
CA HIS A 575 9.58 -20.67 -20.83
C HIS A 575 9.95 -19.17 -20.98
N PRO A 576 9.80 -18.58 -22.18
CA PRO A 576 10.28 -17.22 -22.46
C PRO A 576 9.60 -16.12 -21.63
N ASP A 577 8.40 -16.39 -21.13
CA ASP A 577 7.58 -15.46 -20.36
C ASP A 577 7.72 -15.64 -18.84
N VAL A 578 8.58 -16.57 -18.40
CA VAL A 578 8.75 -16.95 -16.99
C VAL A 578 10.16 -16.64 -16.51
N PHE A 579 10.23 -16.03 -15.33
CA PHE A 579 11.47 -15.64 -14.67
C PHE A 579 11.51 -16.24 -13.26
N ALA A 580 12.69 -16.57 -12.75
CA ALA A 580 12.86 -16.98 -11.36
C ALA A 580 14.16 -16.44 -10.76
N ALA A 581 14.14 -16.14 -9.45
CA ALA A 581 15.29 -15.61 -8.73
C ALA A 581 15.15 -15.77 -7.20
N GLY A 582 16.19 -15.40 -6.45
CA GLY A 582 16.28 -15.62 -5.00
C GLY A 582 16.50 -17.08 -4.67
N ASP A 583 16.15 -17.47 -3.45
CA ASP A 583 16.38 -18.84 -2.97
C ASP A 583 15.59 -19.91 -3.73
N ALA A 584 14.55 -19.53 -4.47
CA ALA A 584 13.75 -20.43 -5.29
C ALA A 584 14.44 -20.81 -6.61
N ALA A 585 15.54 -20.14 -6.99
CA ALA A 585 16.20 -20.34 -8.28
C ALA A 585 17.69 -20.71 -8.12
N ALA A 586 18.14 -21.61 -8.99
CA ALA A 586 19.54 -21.99 -9.16
C ALA A 586 20.21 -20.99 -10.13
N VAL A 587 20.40 -19.75 -9.66
CA VAL A 587 21.01 -18.68 -10.48
C VAL A 587 22.50 -18.95 -10.67
N PRO A 588 23.02 -19.01 -11.91
CA PRO A 588 24.45 -19.23 -12.15
C PRO A 588 25.31 -18.09 -11.60
N ASP A 589 26.40 -18.43 -10.91
CA ASP A 589 27.38 -17.47 -10.41
C ASP A 589 28.45 -17.19 -11.47
N LEU A 590 28.29 -16.11 -12.23
CA LEU A 590 29.27 -15.68 -13.23
C LEU A 590 30.62 -15.21 -12.66
N THR A 591 30.76 -15.14 -11.33
CA THR A 591 32.05 -14.90 -10.66
C THR A 591 32.75 -16.19 -10.24
N LYS A 592 32.03 -17.32 -10.20
CA LYS A 592 32.53 -18.67 -9.88
C LYS A 592 31.90 -19.68 -10.85
N PRO A 593 32.46 -19.84 -12.08
CA PRO A 593 31.90 -20.71 -13.10
C PRO A 593 31.61 -22.13 -12.59
N GLY A 594 30.46 -22.69 -12.97
CA GLY A 594 30.01 -24.01 -12.53
C GLY A 594 29.35 -24.05 -11.15
N LYS A 595 29.25 -22.92 -10.44
CA LYS A 595 28.52 -22.80 -9.17
C LYS A 595 27.26 -21.93 -9.34
N ILE A 596 26.29 -22.15 -8.46
CA ILE A 596 25.13 -21.28 -8.29
C ILE A 596 25.40 -20.24 -7.21
N THR A 597 24.70 -19.11 -7.26
CA THR A 597 24.80 -18.06 -6.23
C THR A 597 24.28 -18.57 -4.89
N PRO A 598 24.93 -18.25 -3.75
CA PRO A 598 24.44 -18.64 -2.43
C PRO A 598 23.11 -17.94 -2.08
N PRO A 599 22.23 -18.58 -1.28
CA PRO A 599 20.93 -18.07 -0.88
C PRO A 599 21.05 -16.97 0.17
N THR A 600 21.43 -15.76 -0.25
CA THR A 600 21.61 -14.61 0.66
C THR A 600 20.70 -13.46 0.30
N ALA A 601 20.28 -12.68 1.31
CA ALA A 601 19.53 -11.43 1.10
C ALA A 601 20.29 -10.44 0.18
N GLN A 602 21.64 -10.48 0.23
CA GLN A 602 22.52 -9.68 -0.63
C GLN A 602 22.33 -10.04 -2.12
N HIS A 603 22.33 -11.34 -2.45
CA HIS A 603 22.06 -11.83 -3.80
C HIS A 603 20.60 -11.57 -4.18
N ALA A 604 19.64 -11.97 -3.35
CA ALA A 604 18.20 -11.81 -3.57
C ALA A 604 17.80 -10.37 -3.95
N THR A 605 18.25 -9.38 -3.18
CA THR A 605 17.99 -7.95 -3.44
C THR A 605 18.53 -7.50 -4.80
N ARG A 606 19.71 -8.00 -5.20
CA ARG A 606 20.35 -7.62 -6.47
C ARG A 606 19.76 -8.36 -7.65
N GLN A 607 19.43 -9.64 -7.47
CA GLN A 607 18.73 -10.43 -8.46
C GLN A 607 17.36 -9.80 -8.74
N GLY A 608 16.60 -9.39 -7.73
CA GLY A 608 15.34 -8.65 -7.91
C GLY A 608 15.49 -7.37 -8.76
N LYS A 609 16.59 -6.62 -8.59
CA LYS A 609 16.88 -5.47 -9.45
C LYS A 609 17.15 -5.87 -10.90
N VAL A 610 17.87 -6.97 -11.16
CA VAL A 610 18.14 -7.47 -12.52
C VAL A 610 16.87 -8.03 -13.14
N LEU A 611 16.10 -8.82 -12.39
CA LEU A 611 14.79 -9.37 -12.73
C LEU A 611 13.87 -8.27 -13.26
N ALA A 612 13.74 -7.16 -12.53
CA ALA A 612 12.94 -6.02 -12.99
C ALA A 612 13.40 -5.42 -14.33
N HIS A 613 14.70 -5.41 -14.64
CA HIS A 613 15.17 -4.94 -15.95
C HIS A 613 14.89 -5.97 -17.04
N ASN A 614 15.00 -7.26 -16.73
CA ASN A 614 14.83 -8.33 -17.73
C ASN A 614 13.35 -8.57 -18.05
N VAL A 615 12.48 -8.47 -17.05
CA VAL A 615 11.03 -8.41 -17.24
C VAL A 615 10.66 -7.16 -18.05
N ALA A 616 11.21 -5.98 -17.72
CA ALA A 616 10.97 -4.79 -18.54
C ALA A 616 11.46 -4.98 -19.99
N ALA A 617 12.63 -5.58 -20.20
CA ALA A 617 13.18 -5.84 -21.52
C ALA A 617 12.36 -6.86 -22.33
N SER A 618 11.78 -7.89 -21.68
CA SER A 618 10.88 -8.83 -22.36
C SER A 618 9.54 -8.21 -22.76
N LEU A 619 9.22 -7.03 -22.22
CA LEU A 619 8.10 -6.18 -22.62
C LEU A 619 8.50 -5.08 -23.63
N GLY A 620 9.74 -5.13 -24.15
CA GLY A 620 10.26 -4.14 -25.11
C GLY A 620 10.87 -2.89 -24.47
N PHE A 621 10.98 -2.82 -23.14
CA PHE A 621 11.51 -1.66 -22.43
C PHE A 621 12.96 -1.86 -21.95
N GLY A 622 13.91 -1.45 -22.79
CA GLY A 622 15.35 -1.52 -22.48
C GLY A 622 15.98 -2.84 -22.92
N THR A 623 17.16 -3.15 -22.38
CA THR A 623 17.94 -4.32 -22.78
C THR A 623 18.13 -5.30 -21.63
N LYS A 624 18.13 -6.61 -21.97
CA LYS A 624 18.37 -7.70 -21.02
C LYS A 624 19.77 -7.56 -20.40
N LYS A 625 19.90 -7.98 -19.14
CA LYS A 625 21.13 -7.94 -18.36
C LYS A 625 21.41 -9.29 -17.73
N ARG A 626 22.67 -9.74 -17.84
CA ARG A 626 23.14 -10.90 -17.09
C ARG A 626 23.41 -10.51 -15.63
N TYR A 627 23.01 -11.37 -14.71
CA TYR A 627 23.32 -11.24 -13.30
C TYR A 627 24.79 -11.57 -13.07
N LYS A 628 25.53 -10.61 -12.51
CA LYS A 628 26.90 -10.79 -12.05
C LYS A 628 27.11 -9.93 -10.82
N HIS A 629 27.44 -10.57 -9.70
CA HIS A 629 27.75 -9.87 -8.47
C HIS A 629 28.79 -10.66 -7.68
N LYS A 630 29.85 -9.97 -7.25
CA LYS A 630 30.82 -10.51 -6.30
C LYS A 630 30.35 -10.20 -4.89
N ASP A 631 30.40 -11.19 -4.01
CA ASP A 631 30.07 -11.02 -2.59
C ASP A 631 30.85 -9.83 -1.99
N MET A 632 30.14 -8.99 -1.23
CA MET A 632 30.70 -7.80 -0.59
C MET A 632 31.12 -8.04 0.88
N GLY A 633 30.99 -9.27 1.36
CA GLY A 633 31.20 -9.63 2.75
C GLY A 633 29.88 -9.85 3.51
N LEU A 634 30.07 -10.30 4.73
CA LEU A 634 29.09 -10.76 5.70
C LEU A 634 29.27 -9.97 7.00
N VAL A 635 28.17 -9.85 7.74
CA VAL A 635 28.10 -9.27 9.07
C VAL A 635 27.29 -10.23 9.92
N VAL A 636 27.73 -10.49 11.14
CA VAL A 636 27.08 -11.42 12.07
C VAL A 636 27.06 -10.79 13.45
N ASP A 637 25.87 -10.61 14.00
CA ASP A 637 25.67 -10.05 15.34
C ASP A 637 25.68 -11.16 16.40
N LEU A 638 26.77 -11.23 17.16
CA LEU A 638 26.92 -12.22 18.22
C LEU A 638 26.44 -11.64 19.56
N GLY A 639 25.31 -10.95 19.64
CA GLY A 639 24.72 -10.44 20.89
C GLY A 639 25.49 -9.27 21.52
N PRO A 640 25.35 -9.01 22.84
CA PRO A 640 25.88 -7.80 23.48
C PRO A 640 27.38 -7.59 23.24
N ARG A 641 27.76 -6.38 22.82
CA ARG A 641 29.15 -5.90 22.65
C ARG A 641 30.05 -6.67 21.68
N TYR A 642 29.57 -7.70 20.98
CA TYR A 642 30.39 -8.49 20.06
C TYR A 642 29.68 -8.77 18.73
N ALA A 643 30.44 -8.69 17.64
CA ALA A 643 30.03 -9.13 16.31
C ALA A 643 31.27 -9.56 15.53
N VAL A 644 31.07 -10.24 14.40
CA VAL A 644 32.12 -10.48 13.42
C VAL A 644 31.67 -9.95 12.06
N ALA A 645 32.59 -9.35 11.32
CA ALA A 645 32.28 -8.77 10.01
C ALA A 645 33.48 -8.88 9.07
N ASN A 646 33.24 -9.08 7.77
CA ASN A 646 34.27 -9.04 6.74
C ASN A 646 33.90 -8.14 5.54
N PRO A 647 33.54 -6.86 5.76
CA PRO A 647 33.21 -5.95 4.67
C PRO A 647 34.40 -5.83 3.70
N LEU A 648 34.17 -6.11 2.42
CA LEU A 648 35.21 -6.03 1.38
C LEU A 648 36.50 -6.83 1.73
N ASN A 649 36.35 -7.97 2.40
CA ASN A 649 37.43 -8.84 2.90
C ASN A 649 38.28 -8.27 4.05
N VAL A 650 37.87 -7.16 4.67
CA VAL A 650 38.53 -6.62 5.87
C VAL A 650 37.94 -7.28 7.11
N HIS A 651 38.72 -8.09 7.80
CA HIS A 651 38.26 -8.85 8.97
C HIS A 651 38.17 -7.94 10.21
N LEU A 652 36.98 -7.84 10.80
CA LEU A 652 36.69 -7.09 12.01
C LEU A 652 36.02 -8.00 13.05
N SER A 653 36.32 -7.77 14.32
CA SER A 653 35.67 -8.44 15.46
C SER A 653 35.40 -7.44 16.59
N GLY A 654 34.54 -7.83 17.54
CA GLY A 654 34.22 -7.01 18.72
C GLY A 654 33.42 -5.74 18.40
N LEU A 655 33.71 -4.64 19.11
CA LEU A 655 32.97 -3.38 18.99
C LEU A 655 33.03 -2.71 17.60
N PRO A 656 34.18 -2.67 16.89
CA PRO A 656 34.22 -2.16 15.51
C PRO A 656 33.33 -2.97 14.56
N ALA A 657 33.36 -4.31 14.67
CA ALA A 657 32.46 -5.16 13.90
C ALA A 657 30.99 -4.93 14.27
N LYS A 658 30.69 -4.70 15.55
CA LYS A 658 29.32 -4.43 16.04
C LYS A 658 28.76 -3.15 15.42
N PHE A 659 29.57 -2.08 15.38
CA PHE A 659 29.19 -0.84 14.73
C PHE A 659 28.93 -1.04 13.23
N VAL A 660 29.84 -1.71 12.52
CA VAL A 660 29.69 -2.00 11.09
C VAL A 660 28.44 -2.84 10.80
N THR A 661 28.20 -3.87 11.61
CA THR A 661 27.04 -4.76 11.50
C THR A 661 25.75 -3.97 11.65
N ARG A 662 25.58 -3.21 12.75
CA ARG A 662 24.40 -2.37 12.98
C ARG A 662 24.19 -1.34 11.88
N ALA A 663 25.26 -0.64 11.48
CA ALA A 663 25.21 0.34 10.40
C ALA A 663 24.79 -0.28 9.06
N TYR A 664 25.27 -1.49 8.75
CA TYR A 664 24.87 -2.24 7.56
C TYR A 664 23.39 -2.59 7.57
N HIS A 665 22.85 -3.13 8.67
CA HIS A 665 21.41 -3.45 8.74
C HIS A 665 20.55 -2.20 8.57
N LEU A 666 20.91 -1.08 9.21
CA LEU A 666 20.22 0.20 9.03
C LEU A 666 20.28 0.70 7.57
N TYR A 667 21.41 0.54 6.89
CA TYR A 667 21.54 0.85 5.47
C TYR A 667 20.65 -0.03 4.58
N ALA A 668 20.62 -1.34 4.86
CA ALA A 668 19.99 -2.35 4.03
C ALA A 668 18.45 -2.38 4.16
N ILE A 669 17.88 -2.02 5.31
CA ILE A 669 16.42 -1.91 5.50
C ILE A 669 15.85 -0.91 4.46
N PRO A 670 14.84 -1.27 3.64
CA PRO A 670 14.41 -0.38 2.53
C PRO A 670 13.66 0.90 2.94
N ARG A 671 13.05 0.93 4.14
CA ARG A 671 12.12 1.98 4.56
C ARG A 671 12.68 2.79 5.73
N PHE A 672 12.68 4.12 5.58
CA PHE A 672 13.26 5.05 6.55
C PHE A 672 12.67 4.93 7.97
N VAL A 673 11.34 4.84 8.11
CA VAL A 673 10.70 4.71 9.44
C VAL A 673 11.18 3.47 10.17
N ASN A 674 11.30 2.34 9.47
CA ASN A 674 11.85 1.11 10.03
C ASN A 674 13.31 1.29 10.45
N ARG A 675 14.13 1.98 9.64
CA ARG A 675 15.52 2.32 10.02
C ARG A 675 15.56 3.11 11.32
N TRP A 676 14.74 4.15 11.45
CA TRP A 676 14.70 4.96 12.67
C TRP A 676 14.33 4.16 13.90
N ALA A 677 13.29 3.33 13.79
CA ALA A 677 12.85 2.53 14.92
C ALA A 677 13.92 1.51 15.34
N VAL A 678 14.58 0.84 14.38
CA VAL A 678 15.70 -0.06 14.67
C VAL A 678 16.90 0.70 15.24
N SER A 679 17.22 1.91 14.74
CA SER A 679 18.27 2.75 15.30
C SER A 679 17.99 3.11 16.76
N LEU A 680 16.74 3.49 17.08
CA LEU A 680 16.33 3.80 18.44
C LEU A 680 16.40 2.56 19.33
N ALA A 681 15.97 1.42 18.83
CA ALA A 681 16.09 0.14 19.55
C ALA A 681 17.55 -0.21 19.87
N TYR A 682 18.47 -0.06 18.92
CA TYR A 682 19.91 -0.24 19.16
C TYR A 682 20.50 0.77 20.15
N LEU A 683 19.99 2.01 20.13
CA LEU A 683 20.39 3.03 21.10
C LEU A 683 19.90 2.64 22.50
N THR A 684 18.65 2.22 22.63
CA THR A 684 18.07 1.75 23.90
C THR A 684 18.83 0.55 24.44
N ASP A 685 19.08 -0.48 23.62
CA ASP A 685 19.88 -1.67 24.00
C ASP A 685 21.32 -1.34 24.41
N ALA A 686 21.87 -0.20 23.97
CA ALA A 686 23.21 0.23 24.38
C ALA A 686 23.25 0.82 25.80
N PHE A 687 22.14 1.39 26.29
CA PHE A 687 22.08 2.14 27.55
C PHE A 687 21.22 1.48 28.63
N PHE A 688 20.29 0.61 28.25
CA PHE A 688 19.31 0.00 29.15
C PHE A 688 19.35 -1.51 29.07
N ALA A 689 19.00 -2.17 30.17
CA ALA A 689 18.78 -3.61 30.18
C ALA A 689 17.64 -3.99 29.23
N ARG A 690 17.69 -5.22 28.72
CA ARG A 690 16.63 -5.76 27.85
C ARG A 690 15.33 -5.85 28.63
N SER A 691 14.22 -5.58 27.94
CA SER A 691 12.89 -5.78 28.51
C SER A 691 12.57 -7.28 28.54
N VAL A 692 12.56 -7.85 29.75
CA VAL A 692 12.15 -9.23 30.02
C VAL A 692 10.70 -9.21 30.46
N VAL A 693 9.80 -9.43 29.51
CA VAL A 693 8.36 -9.47 29.73
C VAL A 693 7.79 -10.58 28.85
N SER A 694 7.12 -11.55 29.45
CA SER A 694 6.24 -12.47 28.73
C SER A 694 4.97 -11.72 28.33
N MET A 695 4.65 -11.72 27.03
CA MET A 695 3.49 -11.02 26.48
C MET A 695 2.24 -11.90 26.47
N GLY A 696 2.38 -13.21 26.61
CA GLY A 696 1.26 -14.16 26.58
C GLY A 696 0.66 -14.26 25.20
N LEU A 697 1.41 -14.78 24.22
CA LEU A 697 0.92 -14.96 22.86
C LEU A 697 -0.23 -15.98 22.80
N SER A 698 -1.44 -15.48 22.63
CA SER A 698 -2.67 -16.27 22.61
C SER A 698 -2.92 -16.92 21.25
N THR A 699 -3.48 -18.14 21.26
CA THR A 699 -4.05 -18.73 20.04
C THR A 699 -5.36 -18.03 19.65
N GLN A 700 -5.88 -18.31 18.45
CA GLN A 700 -7.21 -17.80 18.05
C GLN A 700 -8.30 -18.28 19.01
N GLU A 701 -8.19 -19.50 19.55
CA GLU A 701 -9.14 -20.08 20.49
C GLU A 701 -9.10 -19.35 21.84
N ASP A 702 -7.90 -19.05 22.33
CA ASP A 702 -7.69 -18.28 23.56
C ASP A 702 -8.20 -16.83 23.43
N ALA A 703 -8.12 -16.24 22.24
CA ALA A 703 -8.55 -14.88 21.96
C ALA A 703 -10.07 -14.74 21.68
N GLN A 704 -10.85 -15.84 21.69
CA GLN A 704 -12.30 -15.76 21.56
C GLN A 704 -12.89 -15.10 22.82
N PHE A 705 -13.89 -14.22 22.64
CA PHE A 705 -14.46 -13.43 23.74
C PHE A 705 -14.82 -14.26 24.99
N SER A 706 -15.45 -15.42 24.81
CA SER A 706 -15.79 -16.29 25.95
C SER A 706 -14.56 -16.87 26.65
N THR A 707 -13.55 -17.29 25.88
CA THR A 707 -12.32 -17.87 26.41
C THR A 707 -11.45 -16.80 27.08
N SER A 708 -11.28 -15.65 26.43
CA SER A 708 -10.44 -14.55 26.90
C SER A 708 -11.00 -13.89 28.18
N GLU A 709 -12.32 -13.80 28.30
CA GLU A 709 -12.99 -13.23 29.48
C GLU A 709 -13.27 -14.29 30.57
N GLY A 710 -12.92 -15.56 30.33
CA GLY A 710 -13.24 -16.66 31.25
C GLY A 710 -14.74 -16.88 31.45
N ILE A 711 -15.57 -16.48 30.48
CA ILE A 711 -17.02 -16.61 30.55
C ILE A 711 -17.38 -18.06 30.18
N PRO A 712 -17.92 -18.86 31.12
CA PRO A 712 -18.37 -20.21 30.80
C PRO A 712 -19.53 -20.12 29.81
N MET A 713 -19.37 -20.78 28.66
CA MET A 713 -20.46 -20.89 27.69
C MET A 713 -21.60 -21.72 28.29
N PRO A 714 -22.88 -21.36 28.04
CA PRO A 714 -24.01 -22.18 28.44
C PRO A 714 -23.81 -23.59 27.88
N LYS A 715 -23.94 -24.63 28.72
CA LYS A 715 -23.99 -26.00 28.23
C LYS A 715 -25.14 -26.10 27.24
N ALA A 716 -24.86 -26.51 26.00
CA ALA A 716 -25.91 -26.77 25.03
C ALA A 716 -26.83 -27.86 25.60
N ASN A 717 -28.12 -27.52 25.76
CA ASN A 717 -29.17 -28.45 26.17
C ASN A 717 -29.57 -29.37 25.03
#